data_AF-A0A2S3GKC5-F1
#
_entry.id   AF-A0A2S3GKC5-F1
#
_cell.length_a   1.000
_cell.length_b   1.000
_cell.length_c   1.000
_cell.angle_alpha   90.00
_cell.angle_beta   90.00
_cell.angle_gamma   90.00
#
_symmetry.space_group_name_H-M   'P 1'
#
loop_
_entity.id
_entity.type
_entity.pdbx_description
1 polymer ?
#
loop_
_entity_poly.entity_id
_entity_poly.type
_entity_poly.pdbx_seq_one_letter_code
_entity_poly.pdbx_strand_id
1 'polypeptide(L)'
;METRESAPSTTPLPYSYSPLPAADAASAEVSGAGRAHGSRRPLCAAALVLSAALLLAVAALAGVRIAPPRPIMVGVGETAAATGTSAAAPRSRGPGAGVSEKTSGAWSSSSSGMLGEGGNAFPWSNAMLQWQRTGFHFQPQKNWMNDPNGPVYYKGWYHLFYQYNPDGAIWGNKIAWGHAVSRDLVHWRHLPLAMVPDQWYDINGVWTGSATTLPDGRIAMLYTGSTNESVQVQCLAVPSDPADPLLTNWTKYEGNPVLLPPPAIGPKDFRDPTTAWFDPSDRTWRIVIGSKDPHHAGIAVTYRTKDFVHFDLLPGPLHRVEGTGMWECIDFYPVGTRGKGSENGIDMSDAISKNGVVGDVVHVMKASMDDDRHDYYALGHYDAAANAWTPLEPERDVGIGLRYDWGKFYASKTFYDPAKRRRVLWGWVGETDSERADVAKGWASLQSIPRTVLFDTKTGTNLLQWPVEEVDTLRTNSTDLSGITIDHGSVFPLNLHRATQLDIVAEFEVDRHALMALNEADVGYNCSTSGGAASRGALGPFGLLVLADKHLHEQTAVYFYVAKGLDGGLTTHFCQDESRSSSANDIVKRVVGSALPVLDGETLSLRVLVDHSIVETFAQGGRSTATSRVYPTEAIYANAGVYLFNNATAARVTAKTLVVHEMDSSYNHDYL
;
A
#
# COMPACT_ATOMS: atom_id res chain seq x y z
N MET A 1 32.47 -44.74 59.89
CA MET A 1 32.38 -45.67 58.75
C MET A 1 31.32 -45.08 57.83
N GLU A 2 31.70 -44.11 56.99
CA GLU A 2 32.23 -44.30 55.62
C GLU A 2 31.18 -44.94 54.69
N THR A 3 30.83 -44.44 53.50
CA THR A 3 31.26 -43.30 52.67
C THR A 3 30.29 -43.15 51.47
N ARG A 4 30.15 -41.90 51.01
CA ARG A 4 30.04 -41.39 49.61
C ARG A 4 28.73 -41.37 48.79
N GLU A 5 28.63 -40.22 48.12
CA GLU A 5 27.65 -39.64 47.18
C GLU A 5 27.59 -40.31 45.79
N SER A 6 26.48 -40.09 45.06
CA SER A 6 26.51 -39.58 43.67
C SER A 6 25.13 -39.13 43.14
N ALA A 7 25.15 -38.02 42.38
CA ALA A 7 24.03 -37.40 41.67
C ALA A 7 23.77 -38.07 40.30
N PRO A 8 22.61 -37.85 39.64
CA PRO A 8 22.38 -38.34 38.28
C PRO A 8 22.91 -37.38 37.22
N SER A 9 23.75 -37.93 36.35
CA SER A 9 24.39 -37.33 35.19
C SER A 9 23.43 -37.12 34.01
N THR A 10 23.53 -35.94 33.42
CA THR A 10 23.05 -35.57 32.08
C THR A 10 23.77 -36.37 30.99
N THR A 11 23.02 -36.95 30.06
CA THR A 11 23.54 -37.57 28.82
C THR A 11 23.43 -36.57 27.67
N PRO A 12 24.53 -36.13 27.04
CA PRO A 12 24.50 -35.33 25.82
C PRO A 12 24.86 -36.19 24.60
N LEU A 13 24.04 -36.16 23.55
CA LEU A 13 24.39 -36.62 22.19
C LEU A 13 23.47 -35.92 21.17
N PRO A 14 23.86 -35.82 19.90
CA PRO A 14 25.06 -35.15 19.38
C PRO A 14 24.65 -34.17 18.24
N TYR A 15 25.53 -33.27 17.80
CA TYR A 15 25.77 -32.85 16.41
C TYR A 15 26.69 -31.62 16.45
N SER A 16 27.99 -31.90 16.42
CA SER A 16 29.06 -30.93 16.20
C SER A 16 29.14 -30.62 14.71
N TYR A 17 29.03 -29.34 14.33
CA TYR A 17 29.37 -28.88 12.98
C TYR A 17 30.88 -28.61 12.87
N SER A 18 31.50 -29.18 11.83
CA SER A 18 32.90 -28.93 11.45
C SER A 18 33.08 -27.50 10.91
N PRO A 19 34.17 -26.80 11.27
CA PRO A 19 34.48 -25.47 10.72
C PRO A 19 35.05 -25.55 9.29
N LEU A 20 34.68 -24.57 8.47
CA LEU A 20 35.13 -24.36 7.09
C LEU A 20 36.65 -24.11 7.01
N PRO A 21 37.37 -24.59 5.98
CA PRO A 21 38.74 -24.18 5.74
C PRO A 21 38.83 -22.80 5.07
N ALA A 22 39.82 -22.03 5.51
CA ALA A 22 40.20 -20.73 5.00
C ALA A 22 40.79 -20.77 3.57
N ALA A 23 40.72 -19.63 2.91
CA ALA A 23 41.32 -19.36 1.61
C ALA A 23 42.85 -19.44 1.66
N ASP A 24 43.47 -19.93 0.58
CA ASP A 24 44.75 -19.40 0.11
C ASP A 24 44.97 -19.69 -1.39
N ALA A 25 45.67 -18.74 -2.01
CA ALA A 25 46.01 -18.69 -3.43
C ALA A 25 47.26 -19.54 -3.76
N ALA A 26 47.31 -20.13 -4.96
CA ALA A 26 48.49 -20.12 -5.84
C ALA A 26 48.28 -20.91 -7.15
N SER A 27 48.86 -20.33 -8.19
CA SER A 27 49.14 -20.76 -9.56
C SER A 27 49.85 -22.12 -9.73
N ALA A 28 49.56 -22.83 -10.83
CA ALA A 28 50.52 -23.18 -11.93
C ALA A 28 49.97 -24.31 -12.86
N GLU A 29 49.94 -24.02 -14.16
CA GLU A 29 50.44 -24.77 -15.34
C GLU A 29 50.76 -26.30 -15.21
N VAL A 30 50.63 -27.22 -16.19
CA VAL A 30 50.55 -27.20 -17.67
C VAL A 30 50.25 -28.63 -18.21
N SER A 31 49.86 -28.70 -19.50
CA SER A 31 49.84 -29.85 -20.45
C SER A 31 48.62 -30.78 -20.40
N GLY A 32 47.88 -31.08 -21.47
CA GLY A 32 48.18 -31.29 -22.90
C GLY A 32 47.61 -32.70 -23.22
N ALA A 33 46.96 -33.07 -24.33
CA ALA A 33 46.77 -32.55 -25.67
C ALA A 33 45.59 -33.33 -26.31
N GLY A 34 45.01 -32.83 -27.41
CA GLY A 34 44.12 -33.65 -28.25
C GLY A 34 43.18 -32.85 -29.18
N ARG A 35 43.71 -32.41 -30.32
CA ARG A 35 43.02 -31.66 -31.39
C ARG A 35 42.00 -32.53 -32.15
N ALA A 36 40.93 -31.90 -32.63
CA ALA A 36 40.45 -32.06 -34.01
C ALA A 36 39.70 -30.80 -34.48
N HIS A 37 40.01 -30.39 -35.72
CA HIS A 37 39.67 -29.13 -36.36
C HIS A 37 38.23 -29.00 -36.87
N GLY A 38 37.70 -27.77 -36.82
CA GLY A 38 36.57 -27.31 -37.64
C GLY A 38 36.66 -25.79 -37.82
N SER A 39 36.84 -25.36 -39.07
CA SER A 39 37.17 -24.00 -39.53
C SER A 39 36.00 -23.01 -39.52
N ARG A 40 36.25 -21.74 -39.15
CA ARG A 40 36.10 -20.49 -39.96
C ARG A 40 35.98 -19.24 -39.07
N ARG A 41 36.68 -18.18 -39.48
CA ARG A 41 36.83 -16.85 -38.85
C ARG A 41 35.93 -15.80 -39.55
N PRO A 42 35.82 -14.55 -39.05
CA PRO A 42 34.54 -13.86 -38.85
C PRO A 42 34.25 -12.71 -39.82
N LEU A 43 32.98 -12.31 -39.89
CA LEU A 43 32.48 -11.08 -40.50
C LEU A 43 31.78 -10.27 -39.41
N CYS A 44 32.38 -9.14 -38.98
CA CYS A 44 31.70 -7.96 -38.40
C CYS A 44 32.74 -6.94 -37.92
N ALA A 45 33.30 -6.16 -38.84
CA ALA A 45 34.08 -4.97 -38.51
C ALA A 45 33.93 -3.83 -39.55
N ALA A 46 32.91 -3.87 -40.41
CA ALA A 46 32.72 -2.88 -41.48
C ALA A 46 31.43 -2.04 -41.35
N ALA A 47 30.59 -2.27 -40.32
CA ALA A 47 29.30 -1.59 -40.18
C ALA A 47 29.31 -0.36 -39.26
N LEU A 48 30.39 -0.11 -38.51
CA LEU A 48 30.47 0.98 -37.52
C LEU A 48 31.16 2.26 -38.02
N VAL A 49 31.83 2.23 -39.18
CA VAL A 49 32.54 3.39 -39.73
C VAL A 49 31.67 4.21 -40.68
N LEU A 50 30.59 3.63 -41.24
CA LEU A 50 29.70 4.30 -42.20
C LEU A 50 28.59 5.14 -41.53
N SER A 51 28.25 4.89 -40.27
CA SER A 51 27.21 5.61 -39.52
C SER A 51 27.71 6.94 -38.92
N ALA A 52 29.00 7.04 -38.58
CA ALA A 52 29.59 8.28 -38.06
C ALA A 52 29.79 9.36 -39.14
N ALA A 53 30.05 8.96 -40.39
CA ALA A 53 30.21 9.88 -41.52
C ALA A 53 28.87 10.51 -41.97
N LEU A 54 27.76 9.79 -41.81
CA LEU A 54 26.43 10.29 -42.17
C LEU A 54 25.91 11.34 -41.17
N LEU A 55 26.24 11.21 -39.88
CA LEU A 55 25.86 12.16 -38.83
C LEU A 55 26.59 13.51 -38.95
N LEU A 56 27.85 13.51 -39.41
CA LEU A 56 28.61 14.74 -39.64
C LEU A 56 28.16 15.51 -40.89
N ALA A 57 27.64 14.81 -41.92
CA ALA A 57 27.09 15.44 -43.12
C ALA A 57 25.74 16.13 -42.85
N VAL A 58 24.92 15.59 -41.94
CA VAL A 58 23.63 16.18 -41.55
C VAL A 58 23.82 17.44 -40.69
N ALA A 59 24.84 17.47 -39.82
CA ALA A 59 25.16 18.65 -39.02
C ALA A 59 25.67 19.85 -39.86
N ALA A 60 26.33 19.58 -41.00
CA ALA A 60 26.80 20.63 -41.92
C ALA A 60 25.68 21.26 -42.76
N LEU A 61 24.55 20.57 -42.96
CA LEU A 61 23.39 21.05 -43.72
C LEU A 61 22.40 21.86 -42.85
N ALA A 62 22.48 21.77 -41.52
CA ALA A 62 21.50 22.35 -40.59
C ALA A 62 21.92 23.69 -39.93
N GLY A 63 22.97 24.37 -40.42
CA GLY A 63 23.21 25.78 -40.10
C GLY A 63 23.37 26.16 -38.61
N VAL A 64 23.80 25.24 -37.75
CA VAL A 64 23.99 25.52 -36.31
C VAL A 64 25.28 26.31 -36.10
N ARG A 65 25.16 27.61 -35.79
CA ARG A 65 26.28 28.46 -35.37
C ARG A 65 26.59 28.23 -33.89
N ILE A 66 27.70 27.55 -33.60
CA ILE A 66 28.26 27.45 -32.24
C ILE A 66 29.25 28.60 -32.05
N ALA A 67 28.99 29.47 -31.06
CA ALA A 67 29.87 30.57 -30.69
C ALA A 67 31.10 30.05 -29.91
N PRO A 68 32.30 30.63 -30.09
CA PRO A 68 33.50 30.18 -29.41
C PRO A 68 33.55 30.63 -27.94
N PRO A 69 34.21 29.86 -27.06
CA PRO A 69 34.31 30.18 -25.63
C PRO A 69 35.21 31.39 -25.38
N ARG A 70 34.79 32.29 -24.48
CA ARG A 70 35.59 33.42 -24.01
C ARG A 70 36.65 32.97 -22.98
N PRO A 71 37.82 33.62 -22.94
CA PRO A 71 38.93 33.22 -22.08
C PRO A 71 38.67 33.54 -20.60
N ILE A 72 39.13 32.63 -19.73
CA ILE A 72 39.11 32.74 -18.28
C ILE A 72 40.13 33.82 -17.86
N MET A 73 39.66 34.84 -17.16
CA MET A 73 40.48 35.89 -16.57
C MET A 73 40.68 35.56 -15.09
N VAL A 74 41.93 35.28 -14.69
CA VAL A 74 42.33 35.07 -13.30
C VAL A 74 42.31 36.40 -12.58
N GLY A 75 41.35 36.59 -11.68
CA GLY A 75 41.29 37.71 -10.74
C GLY A 75 41.65 37.21 -9.34
N VAL A 76 42.77 37.69 -8.81
CA VAL A 76 43.16 37.53 -7.40
C VAL A 76 42.36 38.51 -6.57
N GLY A 77 41.69 38.03 -5.52
CA GLY A 77 40.99 38.84 -4.52
C GLY A 77 40.71 38.00 -3.28
N GLU A 78 41.42 38.30 -2.19
CA GLU A 78 41.38 37.62 -0.90
C GLU A 78 40.15 37.95 -0.05
N THR A 79 39.87 37.02 0.89
CA THR A 79 39.04 37.09 2.12
C THR A 79 37.50 37.02 1.94
N ALA A 80 36.72 36.28 2.73
CA ALA A 80 36.93 35.62 4.01
C ALA A 80 36.09 34.33 4.13
N ALA A 81 36.60 33.37 4.91
CA ALA A 81 35.97 32.09 5.18
C ALA A 81 34.67 32.23 6.00
N ALA A 82 33.61 31.59 5.51
CA ALA A 82 32.49 31.14 6.34
C ALA A 82 32.39 29.63 6.14
N THR A 83 32.90 28.87 7.11
CA THR A 83 32.72 27.42 7.21
C THR A 83 31.28 27.11 7.59
N GLY A 84 30.38 27.20 6.61
CA GLY A 84 29.07 26.55 6.67
C GLY A 84 29.27 25.09 6.32
N THR A 85 29.20 24.20 7.30
CA THR A 85 28.98 22.77 7.07
C THR A 85 27.66 22.62 6.34
N SER A 86 27.70 22.38 5.03
CA SER A 86 26.53 21.90 4.30
C SER A 86 26.18 20.53 4.85
N ALA A 87 25.12 20.46 5.65
CA ALA A 87 24.49 19.19 5.96
C ALA A 87 24.06 18.60 4.62
N ALA A 88 24.74 17.53 4.19
CA ALA A 88 24.35 16.79 3.01
C ALA A 88 22.87 16.41 3.15
N ALA A 89 22.07 16.73 2.14
CA ALA A 89 20.68 16.32 2.08
C ALA A 89 20.58 14.81 2.35
N PRO A 90 19.64 14.35 3.19
CA PRO A 90 19.51 12.93 3.48
C PRO A 90 19.26 12.17 2.17
N ARG A 91 20.18 11.26 1.83
CA ARG A 91 19.97 10.32 0.72
C ARG A 91 18.91 9.30 1.12
N SER A 92 18.03 8.91 0.19
CA SER A 92 17.10 7.78 0.29
C SER A 92 17.85 6.48 0.66
N ARG A 93 17.36 5.75 1.66
CA ARG A 93 18.04 4.58 2.26
C ARG A 93 17.25 3.27 2.19
N GLY A 94 15.97 3.32 1.87
CA GLY A 94 15.07 2.16 1.84
C GLY A 94 15.60 1.00 0.99
N PRO A 95 15.93 1.23 -0.31
CA PRO A 95 16.45 0.18 -1.18
C PRO A 95 17.75 -0.46 -0.68
N GLY A 96 18.61 0.33 -0.01
CA GLY A 96 19.84 -0.16 0.61
C GLY A 96 19.60 -1.12 1.77
N ALA A 97 18.51 -0.93 2.50
CA ALA A 97 18.05 -1.81 3.59
C ALA A 97 17.16 -2.98 3.08
N GLY A 98 16.91 -3.04 1.76
CA GLY A 98 16.08 -4.06 1.15
C GLY A 98 14.59 -3.86 1.38
N VAL A 99 14.14 -2.63 1.60
CA VAL A 99 12.72 -2.25 1.60
C VAL A 99 12.46 -1.30 0.43
N SER A 100 11.19 -1.18 0.03
CA SER A 100 10.72 -0.15 -0.89
C SER A 100 11.40 1.20 -0.69
N GLU A 101 11.66 1.89 -1.80
CA GLU A 101 11.79 3.35 -1.72
C GLU A 101 10.43 3.91 -1.29
N LYS A 102 10.29 4.26 -0.02
CA LYS A 102 9.05 4.81 0.57
C LYS A 102 8.90 6.30 0.23
N THR A 103 9.29 6.70 -0.99
CA THR A 103 9.16 8.07 -1.49
C THR A 103 7.87 8.20 -2.31
N SER A 104 7.44 9.43 -2.52
CA SER A 104 6.23 9.77 -3.25
C SER A 104 6.30 9.51 -4.76
N GLY A 105 7.49 9.25 -5.31
CA GLY A 105 7.75 9.18 -6.75
C GLY A 105 7.73 10.55 -7.46
N ALA A 106 7.38 11.63 -6.75
CA ALA A 106 7.53 12.99 -7.24
C ALA A 106 9.03 13.33 -7.30
N TRP A 107 9.43 14.22 -8.23
CA TRP A 107 10.83 14.55 -8.51
C TRP A 107 11.62 14.77 -7.20
N SER A 108 12.43 13.79 -6.85
CA SER A 108 13.45 13.92 -5.81
C SER A 108 14.75 14.30 -6.49
N SER A 109 15.37 15.40 -6.08
CA SER A 109 16.70 15.81 -6.53
C SER A 109 17.80 14.80 -6.20
N SER A 110 17.48 13.64 -5.62
CA SER A 110 18.45 12.56 -5.35
C SER A 110 18.71 11.61 -6.53
N SER A 111 17.93 11.66 -7.62
CA SER A 111 18.01 10.65 -8.70
C SER A 111 18.73 11.07 -9.98
N SER A 112 19.34 12.26 -10.08
CA SER A 112 20.25 12.55 -11.18
C SER A 112 21.35 13.53 -10.80
N GLY A 113 22.60 13.09 -10.95
CA GLY A 113 23.77 13.94 -10.80
C GLY A 113 23.79 15.08 -11.83
N MET A 114 24.35 16.20 -11.40
CA MET A 114 24.78 17.34 -12.23
C MET A 114 23.69 18.12 -12.99
N LEU A 115 22.70 18.72 -12.30
CA LEU A 115 22.14 20.04 -12.69
C LEU A 115 21.55 20.75 -11.46
N GLY A 116 22.25 21.80 -11.00
CA GLY A 116 21.78 22.95 -10.19
C GLY A 116 20.78 22.76 -9.03
N GLU A 117 21.22 23.01 -7.80
CA GLU A 117 20.36 23.53 -6.72
C GLU A 117 19.64 24.81 -7.22
N GLY A 118 18.31 24.79 -7.37
CA GLY A 118 17.53 26.04 -7.41
C GLY A 118 16.37 26.22 -8.40
N GLY A 119 15.99 25.26 -9.27
CA GLY A 119 14.88 25.51 -10.21
C GLY A 119 14.05 24.28 -10.52
N ASN A 120 12.86 24.18 -9.92
CA ASN A 120 11.65 23.46 -10.39
C ASN A 120 10.68 23.06 -9.26
N ALA A 121 11.03 23.24 -7.98
CA ALA A 121 10.11 22.97 -6.87
C ALA A 121 8.96 24.00 -6.83
N PHE A 122 7.74 23.55 -6.55
CA PHE A 122 6.59 24.45 -6.42
C PHE A 122 6.74 25.30 -5.14
N PRO A 123 6.43 26.62 -5.17
CA PRO A 123 6.58 27.50 -4.02
C PRO A 123 5.40 27.35 -3.05
N TRP A 124 5.33 26.22 -2.34
CA TRP A 124 4.29 25.95 -1.36
C TRP A 124 4.22 27.03 -0.28
N SER A 125 3.03 27.60 -0.08
CA SER A 125 2.77 28.52 1.03
C SER A 125 2.40 27.76 2.31
N ASN A 126 2.58 28.37 3.47
CA ASN A 126 2.14 27.78 4.75
C ASN A 126 0.65 27.44 4.75
N ALA A 127 -0.19 28.27 4.13
CA ALA A 127 -1.64 28.02 4.06
C ALA A 127 -1.97 26.77 3.24
N MET A 128 -1.25 26.53 2.13
CA MET A 128 -1.38 25.32 1.32
C MET A 128 -0.94 24.09 2.11
N LEU A 129 0.24 24.12 2.72
CA LEU A 129 0.79 22.98 3.47
C LEU A 129 -0.06 22.63 4.71
N GLN A 130 -0.59 23.63 5.42
CA GLN A 130 -1.45 23.41 6.58
C GLN A 130 -2.80 22.80 6.19
N TRP A 131 -3.36 23.22 5.06
CA TRP A 131 -4.64 22.71 4.57
C TRP A 131 -4.58 21.20 4.29
N GLN A 132 -3.43 20.65 3.96
CA GLN A 132 -3.29 19.24 3.55
C GLN A 132 -3.58 18.23 4.67
N ARG A 133 -3.51 18.64 5.95
CA ARG A 133 -3.82 17.73 7.05
C ARG A 133 -5.30 17.35 7.04
N THR A 134 -5.55 16.09 7.32
CA THR A 134 -6.89 15.51 7.35
C THR A 134 -7.61 15.83 8.66
N GLY A 135 -8.93 15.90 8.59
CA GLY A 135 -9.80 16.11 9.74
C GLY A 135 -10.21 14.82 10.43
N PHE A 136 -10.39 13.72 9.68
CA PHE A 136 -10.94 12.47 10.21
C PHE A 136 -10.19 11.19 9.80
N HIS A 137 -9.16 11.27 8.95
CA HIS A 137 -8.23 10.14 8.77
C HIS A 137 -7.21 10.08 9.90
N PHE A 138 -6.76 8.87 10.23
CA PHE A 138 -5.72 8.71 11.25
C PHE A 138 -4.38 9.21 10.71
N GLN A 139 -3.75 10.13 11.45
CA GLN A 139 -2.37 10.55 11.24
C GLN A 139 -1.66 10.90 12.55
N PRO A 140 -0.33 10.68 12.69
CA PRO A 140 0.38 11.16 13.86
C PRO A 140 0.39 12.69 13.86
N GLN A 141 0.67 13.27 15.01
CA GLN A 141 0.76 14.72 15.16
C GLN A 141 1.76 15.36 14.19
N LYS A 142 2.89 14.69 13.96
CA LYS A 142 3.98 15.12 13.09
C LYS A 142 4.79 13.92 12.62
N ASN A 143 5.75 14.20 11.74
CA ASN A 143 6.71 13.25 11.18
C ASN A 143 6.07 12.21 10.26
N TRP A 144 6.89 11.24 9.85
CA TRP A 144 6.54 10.23 8.87
C TRP A 144 5.92 8.99 9.53
N MET A 145 4.90 8.44 8.88
CA MET A 145 4.40 7.09 9.12
C MET A 145 4.28 6.27 7.84
N ASN A 146 4.13 4.96 7.98
CA ASN A 146 3.69 4.08 6.89
C ASN A 146 2.83 2.91 7.38
N ASP A 147 3.33 1.69 7.29
CA ASP A 147 2.60 0.43 7.39
C ASP A 147 1.80 0.35 8.71
N PRO A 148 0.50 0.02 8.68
CA PRO A 148 -0.23 -0.37 9.88
C PRO A 148 0.39 -1.64 10.47
N ASN A 149 0.56 -1.68 11.78
CA ASN A 149 1.22 -2.76 12.49
C ASN A 149 0.33 -3.29 13.61
N GLY A 150 0.27 -4.61 13.74
CA GLY A 150 -0.47 -5.32 14.80
C GLY A 150 -1.84 -4.75 15.18
N PRO A 151 -2.73 -4.37 14.23
CA PRO A 151 -4.05 -3.88 14.60
C PRO A 151 -4.81 -4.97 15.36
N VAL A 152 -5.40 -4.63 16.50
CA VAL A 152 -6.04 -5.62 17.40
C VAL A 152 -7.10 -4.97 18.27
N TYR A 153 -8.17 -5.71 18.59
CA TYR A 153 -9.12 -5.34 19.62
C TYR A 153 -8.73 -6.00 20.95
N TYR A 154 -8.50 -5.21 21.99
CA TYR A 154 -8.09 -5.68 23.30
C TYR A 154 -8.85 -4.95 24.41
N LYS A 155 -9.52 -5.72 25.30
CA LYS A 155 -10.19 -5.21 26.50
C LYS A 155 -11.06 -3.95 26.28
N GLY A 156 -11.79 -3.92 25.17
CA GLY A 156 -12.68 -2.81 24.86
C GLY A 156 -12.08 -1.71 23.99
N TRP A 157 -10.80 -1.78 23.66
CA TRP A 157 -10.10 -0.78 22.83
C TRP A 157 -9.64 -1.41 21.53
N TYR A 158 -9.75 -0.64 20.45
CA TYR A 158 -9.02 -0.90 19.21
C TYR A 158 -7.63 -0.30 19.35
N HIS A 159 -6.60 -1.08 19.06
CA HIS A 159 -5.22 -0.66 19.03
C HIS A 159 -4.75 -0.60 17.59
N LEU A 160 -4.10 0.51 17.24
CA LEU A 160 -3.38 0.67 16.00
C LEU A 160 -1.92 0.97 16.35
N PHE A 161 -1.03 0.12 15.88
CA PHE A 161 0.40 0.44 15.80
C PHE A 161 0.73 0.80 14.36
N TYR A 162 1.82 1.52 14.16
CA TYR A 162 2.26 1.91 12.82
C TYR A 162 3.75 2.19 12.86
N GLN A 163 4.44 1.85 11.78
CA GLN A 163 5.82 2.26 11.61
C GLN A 163 5.88 3.80 11.60
N TYR A 164 6.81 4.34 12.38
CA TYR A 164 6.92 5.77 12.67
C TYR A 164 8.38 6.20 12.73
N ASN A 165 8.71 7.35 12.13
CA ASN A 165 10.01 7.97 12.31
C ASN A 165 9.89 9.12 13.35
N PRO A 166 10.43 8.97 14.56
CA PRO A 166 10.38 10.03 15.57
C PRO A 166 11.25 11.25 15.22
N ASP A 167 12.20 11.10 14.30
CA ASP A 167 13.23 12.11 14.00
C ASP A 167 12.88 12.99 12.78
N GLY A 168 11.87 12.66 11.97
CA GLY A 168 11.52 13.49 10.82
C GLY A 168 10.42 12.98 9.90
N ALA A 169 10.08 13.81 8.91
CA ALA A 169 8.98 13.60 7.95
C ALA A 169 9.36 12.72 6.74
N ILE A 170 10.47 11.97 6.81
CA ILE A 170 10.91 11.04 5.77
C ILE A 170 11.23 9.67 6.38
N TRP A 171 11.33 8.63 5.56
CA TRP A 171 11.79 7.31 6.03
C TRP A 171 13.21 7.39 6.61
N GLY A 172 13.47 6.70 7.73
CA GLY A 172 14.74 6.80 8.46
C GLY A 172 15.25 5.48 9.02
N ASN A 173 16.51 5.47 9.48
CA ASN A 173 17.18 4.27 10.03
C ASN A 173 16.75 3.92 11.46
N LYS A 174 15.75 4.61 12.02
CA LYS A 174 15.27 4.42 13.39
C LYS A 174 13.76 4.31 13.42
N ILE A 175 13.21 3.52 12.50
CA ILE A 175 11.79 3.23 12.51
C ILE A 175 11.41 2.56 13.83
N ALA A 176 10.44 3.17 14.51
CA ALA A 176 9.81 2.69 15.73
C ALA A 176 8.34 2.37 15.45
N TRP A 177 7.65 1.78 16.42
CA TRP A 177 6.20 1.64 16.36
C TRP A 177 5.53 2.76 17.16
N GLY A 178 4.85 3.66 16.45
CA GLY A 178 3.84 4.52 17.04
C GLY A 178 2.64 3.70 17.51
N HIS A 179 1.87 4.25 18.46
CA HIS A 179 0.75 3.55 19.08
C HIS A 179 -0.40 4.53 19.33
N ALA A 180 -1.60 4.14 18.90
CA ALA A 180 -2.83 4.84 19.24
C ALA A 180 -3.94 3.84 19.59
N VAL A 181 -4.91 4.32 20.37
CA VAL A 181 -6.09 3.55 20.75
C VAL A 181 -7.38 4.30 20.48
N SER A 182 -8.45 3.57 20.19
CA SER A 182 -9.78 4.11 19.94
C SER A 182 -10.86 3.18 20.50
N ARG A 183 -12.05 3.71 20.78
CA ARG A 183 -13.24 2.91 21.13
C ARG A 183 -14.11 2.58 19.92
N ASP A 184 -13.89 3.25 18.80
CA ASP A 184 -14.80 3.26 17.65
C ASP A 184 -14.08 3.29 16.29
N LEU A 185 -12.75 3.13 16.28
CA LEU A 185 -11.90 3.21 15.08
C LEU A 185 -11.83 4.60 14.41
N VAL A 186 -12.43 5.63 15.02
CA VAL A 186 -12.52 6.99 14.46
C VAL A 186 -11.84 8.00 15.37
N HIS A 187 -12.17 8.01 16.66
CA HIS A 187 -11.63 8.96 17.63
C HIS A 187 -10.42 8.34 18.33
N TRP A 188 -9.22 8.83 18.02
CA TRP A 188 -7.96 8.24 18.49
C TRP A 188 -7.30 9.01 19.62
N ARG A 189 -6.65 8.25 20.49
CA ARG A 189 -5.72 8.75 21.50
C ARG A 189 -4.31 8.27 21.18
N HIS A 190 -3.38 9.20 20.94
CA HIS A 190 -1.98 8.86 20.76
C HIS A 190 -1.37 8.45 22.10
N LEU A 191 -0.67 7.32 22.10
CA LEU A 191 0.06 6.77 23.23
C LEU A 191 1.57 6.92 23.01
N PRO A 192 2.40 6.71 24.05
CA PRO A 192 3.85 6.60 23.87
C PRO A 192 4.23 5.55 22.82
N LEU A 193 5.45 5.66 22.27
CA LEU A 193 5.98 4.65 21.35
C LEU A 193 5.95 3.27 22.00
N ALA A 194 5.40 2.28 21.30
CA ALA A 194 5.26 0.93 21.82
C ALA A 194 6.57 0.14 21.74
N MET A 195 7.30 0.26 20.63
CA MET A 195 8.57 -0.43 20.40
C MET A 195 9.55 0.50 19.68
N VAL A 196 10.80 0.53 20.15
CA VAL A 196 11.88 1.37 19.61
C VAL A 196 13.09 0.52 19.23
N PRO A 197 13.95 0.96 18.29
CA PRO A 197 15.16 0.22 17.92
C PRO A 197 16.23 0.39 19.02
N ASP A 198 16.37 -0.61 19.89
CA ASP A 198 17.21 -0.56 21.08
C ASP A 198 18.00 -1.85 21.35
N GLN A 199 17.88 -2.86 20.50
CA GLN A 199 18.62 -4.12 20.58
C GLN A 199 19.37 -4.40 19.28
N TRP A 200 20.43 -5.21 19.33
CA TRP A 200 21.26 -5.51 18.17
C TRP A 200 20.47 -6.09 16.98
N TYR A 201 19.41 -6.85 17.27
CA TYR A 201 18.58 -7.51 16.28
C TYR A 201 17.57 -6.58 15.57
N ASP A 202 17.36 -5.37 16.09
CA ASP A 202 16.46 -4.36 15.51
C ASP A 202 17.03 -2.94 15.50
N ILE A 203 18.36 -2.81 15.64
CA ILE A 203 19.05 -1.53 15.80
C ILE A 203 18.87 -0.58 14.62
N ASN A 204 18.62 -1.11 13.41
CA ASN A 204 18.34 -0.34 12.20
C ASN A 204 16.82 -0.14 11.95
N GLY A 205 15.96 -0.65 12.83
CA GLY A 205 14.52 -0.42 12.79
C GLY A 205 13.70 -1.59 13.32
N VAL A 206 12.59 -1.25 13.97
CA VAL A 206 11.48 -2.12 14.31
C VAL A 206 10.45 -1.99 13.18
N TRP A 207 10.41 -2.95 12.26
CA TRP A 207 9.57 -2.92 11.06
C TRP A 207 8.26 -3.69 11.27
N THR A 208 7.51 -3.86 10.19
CA THR A 208 6.13 -4.35 10.21
C THR A 208 5.98 -5.71 10.88
N GLY A 209 4.85 -5.88 11.54
CA GLY A 209 4.49 -7.05 12.31
C GLY A 209 3.00 -7.16 12.55
N SER A 210 2.58 -8.23 13.18
CA SER A 210 1.17 -8.56 13.42
C SER A 210 0.95 -9.07 14.84
N ALA A 211 -0.23 -8.77 15.37
CA ALA A 211 -0.66 -9.16 16.71
C ALA A 211 -1.45 -10.46 16.65
N THR A 212 -1.19 -11.38 17.57
CA THR A 212 -2.01 -12.58 17.78
C THR A 212 -2.56 -12.57 19.19
N THR A 213 -3.89 -12.68 19.32
CA THR A 213 -4.53 -12.90 20.62
C THR A 213 -4.56 -14.40 20.92
N LEU A 214 -4.00 -14.79 22.05
CA LEU A 214 -3.95 -16.18 22.50
C LEU A 214 -5.24 -16.56 23.25
N PRO A 215 -5.59 -17.86 23.34
CA PRO A 215 -6.81 -18.32 24.02
C PRO A 215 -6.93 -17.92 25.49
N ASP A 216 -5.80 -17.64 26.16
CA ASP A 216 -5.75 -17.17 27.55
C ASP A 216 -5.86 -15.65 27.68
N GLY A 217 -6.08 -14.93 26.58
CA GLY A 217 -6.20 -13.48 26.52
C GLY A 217 -4.88 -12.73 26.51
N ARG A 218 -3.72 -13.40 26.44
CA ARG A 218 -2.43 -12.74 26.19
C ARG A 218 -2.31 -12.33 24.71
N ILE A 219 -1.44 -11.38 24.43
CA ILE A 219 -1.06 -10.99 23.07
C ILE A 219 0.40 -11.37 22.83
N ALA A 220 0.65 -12.01 21.68
CA ALA A 220 1.98 -12.17 21.11
C ALA A 220 2.10 -11.25 19.89
N MET A 221 3.13 -10.40 19.87
CA MET A 221 3.44 -9.53 18.74
C MET A 221 4.68 -10.06 18.03
N LEU A 222 4.52 -10.49 16.78
CA LEU A 222 5.65 -10.83 15.92
C LEU A 222 5.94 -9.66 15.01
N TYR A 223 7.20 -9.26 14.90
CA TYR A 223 7.65 -8.15 14.06
C TYR A 223 8.99 -8.44 13.42
N THR A 224 9.32 -7.70 12.36
CA THR A 224 10.65 -7.79 11.73
C THR A 224 11.61 -6.78 12.35
N GLY A 225 12.74 -7.26 12.86
CA GLY A 225 13.89 -6.43 13.24
C GLY A 225 14.89 -6.32 12.10
N SER A 226 15.50 -5.13 11.95
CA SER A 226 16.63 -4.92 11.05
C SER A 226 17.94 -4.86 11.85
N THR A 227 18.83 -5.85 11.64
CA THR A 227 20.14 -5.89 12.32
C THR A 227 21.08 -4.80 11.81
N ASN A 228 22.24 -4.63 12.45
CA ASN A 228 23.31 -3.73 11.99
C ASN A 228 23.80 -4.02 10.56
N GLU A 229 23.83 -5.28 10.12
CA GLU A 229 24.12 -5.66 8.71
C GLU A 229 22.88 -5.58 7.79
N SER A 230 21.76 -5.04 8.29
CA SER A 230 20.47 -5.00 7.60
C SER A 230 19.91 -6.38 7.27
N VAL A 231 20.24 -7.40 8.08
CA VAL A 231 19.57 -8.70 8.01
C VAL A 231 18.18 -8.54 8.62
N GLN A 232 17.18 -9.11 7.98
CA GLN A 232 15.81 -9.09 8.46
C GLN A 232 15.53 -10.36 9.26
N VAL A 233 15.14 -10.17 10.52
CA VAL A 233 14.93 -11.25 11.47
C VAL A 233 13.57 -11.09 12.14
N GLN A 234 12.90 -12.16 12.55
CA GLN A 234 11.63 -12.03 13.26
C GLN A 234 11.85 -12.06 14.77
N CYS A 235 11.18 -11.14 15.45
CA CYS A 235 11.29 -10.90 16.87
C CYS A 235 9.91 -11.02 17.52
N LEU A 236 9.89 -11.41 18.79
CA LEU A 236 8.71 -11.50 19.63
C LEU A 236 8.72 -10.37 20.67
N ALA A 237 7.57 -9.72 20.84
CA ALA A 237 7.28 -8.84 21.96
C ALA A 237 5.92 -9.18 22.57
N VAL A 238 5.77 -8.89 23.85
CA VAL A 238 4.53 -9.07 24.61
C VAL A 238 4.22 -7.82 25.43
N PRO A 239 2.96 -7.55 25.78
CA PRO A 239 2.65 -6.49 26.74
C PRO A 239 3.38 -6.73 28.07
N SER A 240 4.02 -5.69 28.60
CA SER A 240 4.70 -5.75 29.91
C SER A 240 3.70 -5.91 31.05
N ASP A 241 2.52 -5.30 30.90
CA ASP A 241 1.37 -5.49 31.79
C ASP A 241 0.13 -5.88 30.96
N PRO A 242 -0.24 -7.16 30.89
CA PRO A 242 -1.47 -7.58 30.21
C PRO A 242 -2.74 -7.12 30.95
N ALA A 243 -2.65 -6.62 32.20
CA ALA A 243 -3.81 -6.04 32.87
C ALA A 243 -4.21 -4.69 32.26
N ASP A 244 -3.23 -3.90 31.81
CA ASP A 244 -3.41 -2.58 31.19
C ASP A 244 -4.23 -2.70 29.88
N PRO A 245 -5.45 -2.15 29.83
CA PRO A 245 -6.25 -2.17 28.61
C PRO A 245 -5.68 -1.29 27.50
N LEU A 246 -4.77 -0.37 27.80
CA LEU A 246 -4.14 0.52 26.83
C LEU A 246 -2.84 -0.04 26.26
N LEU A 247 -2.27 -1.12 26.84
CA LEU A 247 -1.05 -1.78 26.38
C LEU A 247 0.12 -0.79 26.18
N THR A 248 0.33 0.09 27.14
CA THR A 248 1.28 1.22 27.03
C THR A 248 2.74 0.79 27.01
N ASN A 249 3.07 -0.36 27.60
CA ASN A 249 4.45 -0.85 27.71
C ASN A 249 4.58 -2.25 27.12
N TRP A 250 5.68 -2.48 26.41
CA TRP A 250 5.99 -3.75 25.74
C TRP A 250 7.37 -4.26 26.16
N THR A 251 7.48 -5.58 26.32
CA THR A 251 8.72 -6.28 26.61
C THR A 251 9.10 -7.14 25.42
N LYS A 252 10.28 -6.90 24.85
CA LYS A 252 10.87 -7.76 23.82
C LYS A 252 11.40 -9.04 24.46
N TYR A 253 11.18 -10.18 23.82
CA TYR A 253 11.69 -11.45 24.28
C TYR A 253 13.22 -11.44 24.34
N GLU A 254 13.80 -11.85 25.48
CA GLU A 254 15.25 -11.80 25.70
C GLU A 254 16.05 -12.68 24.72
N GLY A 255 15.42 -13.76 24.21
CA GLY A 255 16.02 -14.66 23.23
C GLY A 255 15.83 -14.24 21.77
N ASN A 256 15.38 -13.00 21.50
CA ASN A 256 15.26 -12.50 20.13
C ASN A 256 16.62 -12.49 19.39
N PRO A 257 16.63 -12.72 18.07
CA PRO A 257 15.47 -13.02 17.22
C PRO A 257 14.98 -14.47 17.34
N VAL A 258 13.67 -14.68 17.17
CA VAL A 258 13.03 -16.02 17.20
C VAL A 258 13.08 -16.74 15.84
N LEU A 259 13.29 -16.01 14.75
CA LEU A 259 13.48 -16.56 13.40
C LEU A 259 14.54 -15.79 12.61
N LEU A 260 15.38 -16.54 11.91
CA LEU A 260 16.34 -16.04 10.93
C LEU A 260 15.88 -16.40 9.51
N PRO A 261 16.33 -15.66 8.47
CA PRO A 261 16.08 -16.05 7.08
C PRO A 261 16.57 -17.48 6.82
N PRO A 262 15.75 -18.36 6.23
CA PRO A 262 16.19 -19.70 5.85
C PRO A 262 17.19 -19.64 4.68
N PRO A 263 18.03 -20.67 4.45
CA PRO A 263 19.11 -20.62 3.45
C PRO A 263 18.70 -20.28 2.02
N ALA A 264 17.44 -20.54 1.64
CA ALA A 264 16.91 -20.26 0.31
C ALA A 264 16.40 -18.81 0.14
N ILE A 265 16.28 -18.05 1.22
CA ILE A 265 15.77 -16.68 1.25
C ILE A 265 16.93 -15.72 1.54
N GLY A 266 17.00 -14.63 0.77
CA GLY A 266 18.01 -13.60 0.96
C GLY A 266 17.91 -12.93 2.33
N PRO A 267 19.02 -12.47 2.93
CA PRO A 267 19.00 -11.82 4.25
C PRO A 267 18.17 -10.53 4.28
N LYS A 268 17.84 -9.98 3.11
CA LYS A 268 17.06 -8.77 2.92
C LYS A 268 15.68 -9.01 2.32
N ASP A 269 15.20 -10.26 2.31
CA ASP A 269 13.95 -10.66 1.67
C ASP A 269 13.07 -11.49 2.62
N PHE A 270 13.10 -11.22 3.93
CA PHE A 270 12.42 -12.04 4.96
C PHE A 270 11.73 -11.17 6.03
N ARG A 271 10.48 -10.78 5.81
CA ARG A 271 9.81 -9.77 6.66
C ARG A 271 8.28 -9.93 6.76
N ASP A 272 7.71 -9.15 7.67
CA ASP A 272 6.28 -8.87 7.82
C ASP A 272 5.43 -10.11 8.18
N PRO A 273 5.72 -10.78 9.32
CA PRO A 273 4.99 -11.97 9.74
C PRO A 273 3.49 -11.68 9.91
N THR A 274 2.63 -12.62 9.48
CA THR A 274 1.18 -12.51 9.63
C THR A 274 0.73 -12.63 11.08
N THR A 275 -0.53 -12.27 11.34
CA THR A 275 -1.27 -12.79 12.49
C THR A 275 -1.25 -14.32 12.45
N ALA A 276 -1.04 -14.96 13.59
CA ALA A 276 -1.02 -16.41 13.67
C ALA A 276 -2.43 -16.98 13.82
N TRP A 277 -2.64 -18.20 13.33
CA TRP A 277 -3.85 -18.97 13.61
C TRP A 277 -3.52 -20.33 14.20
N PHE A 278 -4.42 -20.87 15.00
CA PHE A 278 -4.23 -22.16 15.65
C PHE A 278 -4.79 -23.29 14.79
N ASP A 279 -3.96 -24.29 14.50
CA ASP A 279 -4.37 -25.53 13.82
C ASP A 279 -4.62 -26.62 14.87
N PRO A 280 -5.89 -27.04 15.10
CA PRO A 280 -6.21 -28.05 16.09
C PRO A 280 -5.77 -29.46 15.68
N SER A 281 -5.42 -29.70 14.42
CA SER A 281 -5.04 -31.03 13.92
C SER A 281 -3.73 -31.53 14.54
N ASP A 282 -2.76 -30.64 14.75
CA ASP A 282 -1.47 -30.92 15.39
C ASP A 282 -1.20 -30.08 16.64
N ARG A 283 -2.17 -29.24 17.03
CA ARG A 283 -2.15 -28.35 18.21
C ARG A 283 -0.99 -27.37 18.17
N THR A 284 -0.75 -26.78 17.01
CA THR A 284 0.28 -25.76 16.83
C THR A 284 -0.27 -24.55 16.08
N TRP A 285 0.36 -23.40 16.29
CA TRP A 285 0.08 -22.17 15.55
C TRP A 285 0.74 -22.21 14.18
N ARG A 286 0.22 -21.41 13.26
CA ARG A 286 0.78 -21.14 11.93
C ARG A 286 1.01 -19.66 11.79
N ILE A 287 2.12 -19.27 11.18
CA ILE A 287 2.35 -17.93 10.64
C ILE A 287 2.82 -18.05 9.20
N VAL A 288 2.59 -17.00 8.42
CA VAL A 288 3.13 -16.89 7.07
C VAL A 288 4.07 -15.69 7.00
N ILE A 289 5.13 -15.82 6.21
CA ILE A 289 6.07 -14.75 5.90
C ILE A 289 6.19 -14.64 4.39
N GLY A 290 6.05 -13.42 3.87
CA GLY A 290 6.25 -13.12 2.45
C GLY A 290 7.74 -13.02 2.12
N SER A 291 8.11 -13.52 0.93
CA SER A 291 9.47 -13.48 0.42
C SER A 291 9.45 -13.53 -1.12
N LYS A 292 10.63 -13.53 -1.73
CA LYS A 292 10.85 -14.01 -3.09
C LYS A 292 11.84 -15.16 -3.14
N ASP A 293 11.81 -15.91 -4.22
CA ASP A 293 12.86 -16.89 -4.54
C ASP A 293 13.98 -16.27 -5.41
N PRO A 294 15.08 -17.00 -5.68
CA PRO A 294 16.18 -16.52 -6.51
C PRO A 294 15.81 -16.26 -7.99
N HIS A 295 14.61 -16.66 -8.43
CA HIS A 295 14.11 -16.51 -9.79
C HIS A 295 13.03 -15.45 -9.92
N HIS A 296 12.91 -14.55 -8.92
CA HIS A 296 11.99 -13.42 -8.92
C HIS A 296 10.50 -13.81 -8.84
N ALA A 297 10.21 -15.03 -8.40
CA ALA A 297 8.85 -15.40 -8.01
C ALA A 297 8.60 -15.01 -6.56
N GLY A 298 7.46 -14.39 -6.30
CA GLY A 298 6.99 -14.15 -4.94
C GLY A 298 6.51 -15.45 -4.32
N ILE A 299 6.80 -15.60 -3.03
CA ILE A 299 6.48 -16.79 -2.26
C ILE A 299 5.91 -16.44 -0.90
N ALA A 300 5.02 -17.30 -0.43
CA ALA A 300 4.55 -17.33 0.95
C ALA A 300 5.12 -18.57 1.64
N VAL A 301 5.86 -18.42 2.75
CA VAL A 301 6.39 -19.55 3.51
C VAL A 301 5.70 -19.67 4.87
N THR A 302 5.35 -20.90 5.25
CA THR A 302 4.61 -21.18 6.49
C THR A 302 5.55 -21.71 7.57
N TYR A 303 5.45 -21.15 8.76
CA TYR A 303 6.08 -21.71 9.96
C TYR A 303 5.02 -22.19 10.93
N ARG A 304 5.35 -23.22 11.72
CA ARG A 304 4.54 -23.64 12.85
C ARG A 304 5.26 -23.49 14.18
N THR A 305 4.52 -23.23 15.25
CA THR A 305 5.06 -23.08 16.60
C THR A 305 4.07 -23.53 17.67
N LYS A 306 4.57 -23.93 18.85
CA LYS A 306 3.74 -24.17 20.04
C LYS A 306 3.78 -23.02 21.05
N ASP A 307 4.81 -22.18 20.99
CA ASP A 307 5.18 -21.26 22.05
C ASP A 307 5.58 -19.86 21.55
N PHE A 308 5.55 -19.62 20.23
CA PHE A 308 6.00 -18.38 19.58
C PHE A 308 7.49 -18.08 19.73
N VAL A 309 8.27 -19.03 20.24
CA VAL A 309 9.72 -18.92 20.43
C VAL A 309 10.45 -19.87 19.48
N HIS A 310 9.95 -21.10 19.35
CA HIS A 310 10.52 -22.12 18.49
C HIS A 310 9.62 -22.35 17.28
N PHE A 311 10.19 -22.25 16.08
CA PHE A 311 9.46 -22.36 14.83
C PHE A 311 10.04 -23.44 13.93
N ASP A 312 9.18 -24.31 13.42
CA ASP A 312 9.53 -25.24 12.34
C ASP A 312 9.05 -24.65 11.01
N LEU A 313 9.93 -24.55 10.01
CA LEU A 313 9.54 -24.27 8.64
C LEU A 313 8.81 -25.48 8.05
N LEU A 314 7.60 -25.28 7.50
CA LEU A 314 6.90 -26.34 6.79
C LEU A 314 7.55 -26.59 5.42
N PRO A 315 7.56 -27.84 4.92
CA PRO A 315 8.09 -28.15 3.60
C PRO A 315 7.33 -27.41 2.48
N GLY A 316 8.08 -26.79 1.57
CA GLY A 316 7.54 -26.08 0.42
C GLY A 316 6.89 -24.73 0.76
N PRO A 317 6.74 -23.84 -0.24
CA PRO A 317 5.95 -22.63 -0.06
C PRO A 317 4.46 -22.97 0.05
N LEU A 318 3.72 -22.18 0.82
CA LEU A 318 2.25 -22.21 0.86
C LEU A 318 1.66 -21.86 -0.50
N HIS A 319 2.28 -20.88 -1.17
CA HIS A 319 1.93 -20.44 -2.51
C HIS A 319 3.12 -19.74 -3.18
N ARG A 320 3.15 -19.73 -4.52
CA ARG A 320 4.22 -19.14 -5.32
C ARG A 320 3.67 -18.62 -6.65
N VAL A 321 4.03 -17.39 -7.02
CA VAL A 321 3.63 -16.77 -8.30
C VAL A 321 4.85 -16.19 -9.01
N GLU A 322 5.08 -16.62 -10.25
CA GLU A 322 6.20 -16.17 -11.08
C GLU A 322 6.14 -14.68 -11.41
N GLY A 323 7.29 -14.02 -11.44
CA GLY A 323 7.41 -12.64 -11.95
C GLY A 323 6.77 -11.55 -11.09
N THR A 324 6.41 -11.85 -9.83
CA THR A 324 5.81 -10.89 -8.89
C THR A 324 6.81 -10.27 -7.91
N GLY A 325 8.04 -10.79 -7.86
CA GLY A 325 9.09 -10.25 -7.01
C GLY A 325 8.83 -10.43 -5.52
N MET A 326 9.29 -9.47 -4.70
CA MET A 326 9.21 -9.56 -3.24
C MET A 326 7.78 -9.33 -2.75
N TRP A 327 7.24 -10.31 -2.02
CA TRP A 327 5.97 -10.17 -1.29
C TRP A 327 6.21 -9.57 0.09
N GLU A 328 5.76 -8.33 0.29
CA GLU A 328 5.70 -7.65 1.59
C GLU A 328 4.31 -7.83 2.21
N CYS A 329 4.20 -7.56 3.52
CA CYS A 329 2.95 -7.42 4.26
C CYS A 329 1.87 -8.43 3.86
N ILE A 330 2.25 -9.72 3.82
CA ILE A 330 1.31 -10.78 3.50
C ILE A 330 0.20 -10.81 4.55
N ASP A 331 -1.02 -11.12 4.12
CA ASP A 331 -2.17 -11.34 4.99
C ASP A 331 -2.95 -12.56 4.49
N PHE A 332 -3.44 -13.38 5.42
CA PHE A 332 -4.06 -14.66 5.12
C PHE A 332 -5.22 -14.93 6.06
N TYR A 333 -6.44 -14.96 5.53
CA TYR A 333 -7.64 -15.02 6.36
C TYR A 333 -8.86 -15.59 5.62
N PRO A 334 -9.88 -16.07 6.34
CA PRO A 334 -11.08 -16.61 5.73
C PRO A 334 -12.17 -15.54 5.55
N VAL A 335 -13.02 -15.76 4.55
CA VAL A 335 -14.30 -15.05 4.35
C VAL A 335 -15.41 -16.07 4.08
N GLY A 336 -16.61 -15.80 4.60
CA GLY A 336 -17.74 -16.71 4.46
C GLY A 336 -18.48 -16.49 3.16
N THR A 337 -18.85 -17.57 2.48
CA THR A 337 -19.54 -17.52 1.19
C THR A 337 -21.04 -17.78 1.27
N ARG A 338 -21.54 -18.23 2.44
CA ARG A 338 -22.97 -18.49 2.65
C ARG A 338 -23.40 -18.32 4.11
N GLY A 339 -24.69 -18.03 4.28
CA GLY A 339 -25.38 -18.03 5.58
C GLY A 339 -24.90 -16.90 6.49
N LYS A 340 -25.01 -17.07 7.82
CA LYS A 340 -24.57 -16.02 8.77
C LYS A 340 -23.07 -15.69 8.70
N GLY A 341 -22.27 -16.59 8.12
CA GLY A 341 -20.84 -16.38 7.90
C GLY A 341 -20.53 -15.40 6.76
N SER A 342 -21.42 -15.20 5.79
CA SER A 342 -21.20 -14.25 4.69
C SER A 342 -21.49 -12.80 5.05
N GLU A 343 -22.16 -12.56 6.18
CA GLU A 343 -22.47 -11.20 6.68
C GLU A 343 -21.48 -10.73 7.75
N ASN A 344 -20.58 -11.61 8.21
CA ASN A 344 -19.68 -11.36 9.35
C ASN A 344 -18.24 -11.68 8.98
N GLY A 345 -17.30 -11.08 9.72
CA GLY A 345 -15.91 -11.51 9.74
C GLY A 345 -15.77 -12.85 10.47
N ILE A 346 -14.72 -13.57 10.11
CA ILE A 346 -14.41 -14.91 10.64
C ILE A 346 -12.97 -14.91 11.14
N ASP A 347 -12.76 -15.45 12.35
CA ASP A 347 -11.42 -15.75 12.86
C ASP A 347 -10.83 -16.97 12.14
N MET A 348 -9.54 -16.92 11.81
CA MET A 348 -8.89 -18.00 11.07
C MET A 348 -8.83 -19.30 11.87
N SER A 349 -8.64 -19.24 13.19
CA SER A 349 -8.62 -20.43 14.05
C SER A 349 -10.01 -21.09 14.10
N ASP A 350 -11.06 -20.27 14.11
CA ASP A 350 -12.44 -20.77 14.05
C ASP A 350 -12.75 -21.44 12.72
N ALA A 351 -12.29 -20.87 11.60
CA ALA A 351 -12.49 -21.41 10.25
C ALA A 351 -11.81 -22.77 10.04
N ILE A 352 -10.64 -22.99 10.65
CA ILE A 352 -9.91 -24.27 10.56
C ILE A 352 -10.44 -25.30 11.56
N SER A 353 -11.15 -24.87 12.59
CA SER A 353 -11.71 -25.79 13.58
C SER A 353 -12.78 -26.69 12.96
N LYS A 354 -12.60 -28.02 13.07
CA LYS A 354 -13.51 -29.06 12.50
C LYS A 354 -14.93 -29.08 13.09
N ASN A 355 -15.26 -28.16 14.01
CA ASN A 355 -16.51 -28.16 14.75
C ASN A 355 -17.67 -27.43 14.05
N GLY A 356 -17.55 -27.09 12.77
CA GLY A 356 -18.71 -26.82 11.90
C GLY A 356 -19.53 -25.57 12.26
N VAL A 357 -18.94 -24.57 12.91
CA VAL A 357 -19.65 -23.33 13.30
C VAL A 357 -19.63 -22.29 12.18
N VAL A 358 -18.63 -22.34 11.32
CA VAL A 358 -18.48 -21.43 10.19
C VAL A 358 -18.85 -22.21 8.93
N GLY A 359 -19.79 -21.68 8.13
CA GLY A 359 -20.25 -22.33 6.89
C GLY A 359 -19.15 -22.44 5.83
N ASP A 360 -19.54 -22.56 4.56
CA ASP A 360 -18.57 -22.58 3.46
C ASP A 360 -17.71 -21.29 3.49
N VAL A 361 -16.38 -21.46 3.51
CA VAL A 361 -15.41 -20.36 3.50
C VAL A 361 -14.47 -20.48 2.31
N VAL A 362 -13.99 -19.33 1.85
CA VAL A 362 -12.81 -19.21 1.00
C VAL A 362 -11.75 -18.42 1.74
N HIS A 363 -10.48 -18.65 1.39
CA HIS A 363 -9.34 -18.02 2.02
C HIS A 363 -8.78 -16.95 1.08
N VAL A 364 -8.65 -15.74 1.61
CA VAL A 364 -8.01 -14.62 0.95
C VAL A 364 -6.52 -14.72 1.19
N MET A 365 -5.74 -14.75 0.12
CA MET A 365 -4.30 -14.48 0.18
C MET A 365 -4.05 -13.09 -0.38
N LYS A 366 -3.44 -12.23 0.43
CA LYS A 366 -3.04 -10.88 0.03
C LYS A 366 -1.55 -10.69 0.21
N ALA A 367 -0.91 -10.00 -0.71
CA ALA A 367 0.46 -9.51 -0.57
C ALA A 367 0.59 -8.07 -1.09
N SER A 368 1.50 -7.33 -0.48
CA SER A 368 1.98 -6.03 -0.96
C SER A 368 3.15 -6.27 -1.89
N MET A 369 3.03 -5.87 -3.15
CA MET A 369 4.04 -6.12 -4.17
C MET A 369 5.12 -5.05 -4.12
N ASP A 370 6.35 -5.45 -3.79
CA ASP A 370 7.47 -4.51 -3.77
C ASP A 370 7.68 -3.91 -5.17
N ASP A 371 7.57 -4.69 -6.23
CA ASP A 371 7.96 -4.20 -7.56
C ASP A 371 7.08 -3.06 -8.09
N ASP A 372 5.78 -3.05 -7.76
CA ASP A 372 4.84 -2.07 -8.32
C ASP A 372 4.12 -1.20 -7.27
N ARG A 373 4.33 -1.45 -5.98
CA ARG A 373 3.76 -0.69 -4.86
C ARG A 373 2.23 -0.76 -4.75
N HIS A 374 1.63 -1.89 -5.08
CA HIS A 374 0.20 -2.15 -4.86
C HIS A 374 -0.06 -3.40 -4.01
N ASP A 375 -1.24 -3.40 -3.39
CA ASP A 375 -1.74 -4.53 -2.63
C ASP A 375 -2.71 -5.36 -3.47
N TYR A 376 -2.30 -6.60 -3.75
CA TYR A 376 -3.09 -7.57 -4.51
C TYR A 376 -3.64 -8.64 -3.60
N TYR A 377 -4.83 -9.14 -3.93
CA TYR A 377 -5.38 -10.32 -3.30
C TYR A 377 -5.93 -11.29 -4.34
N ALA A 378 -6.04 -12.55 -3.95
CA ALA A 378 -6.79 -13.56 -4.66
C ALA A 378 -7.57 -14.43 -3.67
N LEU A 379 -8.61 -15.08 -4.19
CA LEU A 379 -9.48 -15.98 -3.43
C LEU A 379 -9.10 -17.42 -3.74
N GLY A 380 -9.13 -18.30 -2.74
CA GLY A 380 -8.71 -19.68 -2.92
C GLY A 380 -9.13 -20.61 -1.78
N HIS A 381 -8.72 -21.86 -1.91
CA HIS A 381 -8.92 -22.88 -0.88
C HIS A 381 -7.60 -23.19 -0.18
N TYR A 382 -7.65 -23.32 1.15
CA TYR A 382 -6.52 -23.68 1.97
C TYR A 382 -6.63 -25.12 2.43
N ASP A 383 -5.61 -25.92 2.13
CA ASP A 383 -5.42 -27.27 2.67
C ASP A 383 -4.29 -27.22 3.72
N ALA A 384 -4.69 -27.25 4.99
CA ALA A 384 -3.77 -27.22 6.12
C ALA A 384 -2.86 -28.46 6.20
N ALA A 385 -3.35 -29.63 5.78
CA ALA A 385 -2.58 -30.87 5.82
C ALA A 385 -1.50 -30.89 4.72
N ALA A 386 -1.82 -30.35 3.55
CA ALA A 386 -0.89 -30.23 2.44
C ALA A 386 0.04 -29.00 2.53
N ASN A 387 -0.23 -28.06 3.44
CA ASN A 387 0.39 -26.72 3.45
C ASN A 387 0.29 -26.04 2.07
N ALA A 388 -0.91 -26.05 1.49
CA ALA A 388 -1.14 -25.54 0.15
C ALA A 388 -2.33 -24.58 0.13
N TRP A 389 -2.19 -23.47 -0.59
CA TRP A 389 -3.31 -22.63 -0.99
C TRP A 389 -3.46 -22.69 -2.51
N THR A 390 -4.69 -22.86 -2.98
CA THR A 390 -4.99 -22.98 -4.42
C THR A 390 -5.96 -21.87 -4.82
N PRO A 391 -5.60 -20.99 -5.78
CA PRO A 391 -6.47 -19.92 -6.25
C PRO A 391 -7.72 -20.48 -6.94
N LEU A 392 -8.85 -19.78 -6.81
CA LEU A 392 -10.07 -20.07 -7.56
C LEU A 392 -9.91 -19.74 -9.05
N GLU A 393 -9.19 -18.65 -9.35
CA GLU A 393 -8.94 -18.12 -10.70
C GLU A 393 -7.42 -17.94 -10.88
N PRO A 394 -6.68 -18.96 -11.36
CA PRO A 394 -5.21 -18.88 -11.52
C PRO A 394 -4.72 -17.75 -12.42
N GLU A 395 -5.55 -17.29 -13.36
CA GLU A 395 -5.28 -16.15 -14.24
C GLU A 395 -5.39 -14.79 -13.54
N ARG A 396 -5.95 -14.76 -12.33
CA ARG A 396 -6.08 -13.58 -11.47
C ARG A 396 -5.50 -13.84 -10.08
N ASP A 397 -4.38 -14.56 -10.05
CA ASP A 397 -3.64 -14.87 -8.84
C ASP A 397 -3.07 -13.62 -8.16
N VAL A 398 -2.52 -13.80 -6.96
CA VAL A 398 -1.91 -12.74 -6.14
C VAL A 398 -0.78 -12.07 -6.94
N GLY A 399 -0.89 -10.75 -7.14
CA GLY A 399 0.07 -9.93 -7.89
C GLY A 399 -0.29 -9.68 -9.35
N ILE A 400 -1.25 -10.44 -9.90
CA ILE A 400 -1.63 -10.33 -11.33
C ILE A 400 -3.14 -10.17 -11.54
N GLY A 401 -3.92 -10.16 -10.46
CA GLY A 401 -5.38 -10.07 -10.49
C GLY A 401 -5.93 -8.85 -9.76
N LEU A 402 -6.71 -9.11 -8.71
CA LEU A 402 -7.47 -8.11 -7.97
C LEU A 402 -6.58 -7.31 -7.01
N ARG A 403 -6.95 -6.04 -6.81
CA ARG A 403 -6.37 -5.16 -5.78
C ARG A 403 -7.44 -4.82 -4.76
N TYR A 404 -7.03 -4.53 -3.52
CA TYR A 404 -7.97 -3.92 -2.57
C TYR A 404 -8.41 -2.53 -3.07
N ASP A 405 -7.46 -1.74 -3.52
CA ASP A 405 -7.67 -0.36 -3.93
C ASP A 405 -6.79 -0.08 -5.16
N TRP A 406 -7.37 0.58 -6.15
CA TRP A 406 -6.69 0.85 -7.43
C TRP A 406 -5.81 2.10 -7.39
N GLY A 407 -5.92 2.90 -6.34
CA GLY A 407 -5.17 4.13 -6.13
C GLY A 407 -3.91 3.94 -5.27
N LYS A 408 -3.63 4.93 -4.42
CA LYS A 408 -2.50 4.94 -3.48
C LYS A 408 -2.91 4.22 -2.19
N PHE A 409 -2.56 2.94 -2.11
CA PHE A 409 -2.90 2.09 -0.97
C PHE A 409 -1.91 0.94 -0.88
N TYR A 410 -1.23 0.79 0.25
CA TYR A 410 -0.15 -0.19 0.40
C TYR A 410 -0.02 -0.73 1.82
N ALA A 411 0.76 -1.80 1.97
CA ALA A 411 1.11 -2.42 3.25
C ALA A 411 -0.11 -2.74 4.14
N SER A 412 -1.24 -3.04 3.53
CA SER A 412 -2.49 -3.23 4.26
C SER A 412 -2.48 -4.49 5.11
N LYS A 413 -3.16 -4.41 6.25
CA LYS A 413 -3.32 -5.53 7.18
C LYS A 413 -4.75 -5.53 7.73
N THR A 414 -5.31 -6.73 7.85
CA THR A 414 -6.59 -6.93 8.50
C THR A 414 -6.43 -7.42 9.92
N PHE A 415 -7.47 -7.22 10.73
CA PHE A 415 -7.67 -7.95 11.97
C PHE A 415 -9.13 -8.36 12.12
N TYR A 416 -9.36 -9.39 12.93
CA TYR A 416 -10.71 -9.76 13.34
C TYR A 416 -11.14 -8.93 14.55
N ASP A 417 -12.26 -8.23 14.42
CA ASP A 417 -12.94 -7.53 15.50
C ASP A 417 -13.97 -8.48 16.13
N PRO A 418 -13.68 -9.06 17.32
CA PRO A 418 -14.61 -9.97 17.97
C PRO A 418 -15.82 -9.25 18.59
N ALA A 419 -15.75 -7.94 18.84
CA ALA A 419 -16.82 -7.18 19.47
C ALA A 419 -18.00 -6.97 18.50
N LYS A 420 -17.69 -6.67 17.24
CA LYS A 420 -18.70 -6.53 16.17
C LYS A 420 -18.70 -7.67 15.17
N ARG A 421 -17.88 -8.71 15.38
CA ARG A 421 -17.76 -9.91 14.54
C ARG A 421 -17.51 -9.56 13.07
N ARG A 422 -16.56 -8.67 12.81
CA ARG A 422 -16.24 -8.18 11.46
C ARG A 422 -14.73 -8.24 11.23
N ARG A 423 -14.32 -8.29 9.96
CA ARG A 423 -12.91 -8.14 9.60
C ARG A 423 -12.68 -6.70 9.19
N VAL A 424 -11.70 -6.05 9.79
CA VAL A 424 -11.38 -4.64 9.55
C VAL A 424 -10.02 -4.55 8.87
N LEU A 425 -9.96 -3.84 7.76
CA LEU A 425 -8.79 -3.59 6.92
C LEU A 425 -8.25 -2.19 7.19
N TRP A 426 -6.95 -2.11 7.45
CA TRP A 426 -6.15 -0.89 7.46
C TRP A 426 -5.23 -0.87 6.25
N GLY A 427 -4.98 0.30 5.67
CA GLY A 427 -4.00 0.48 4.61
C GLY A 427 -3.26 1.81 4.73
N TRP A 428 -1.96 1.77 4.47
CA TRP A 428 -1.13 2.96 4.42
C TRP A 428 -1.36 3.71 3.11
N VAL A 429 -1.56 5.02 3.21
CA VAL A 429 -1.69 5.94 2.08
C VAL A 429 -0.51 6.89 2.07
N GLY A 430 0.52 6.53 1.30
CA GLY A 430 1.72 7.34 1.13
C GLY A 430 1.46 8.64 0.38
N GLU A 431 2.32 9.64 0.59
CA GLU A 431 2.25 10.93 -0.10
C GLU A 431 2.46 10.80 -1.63
N THR A 432 1.94 11.76 -2.39
CA THR A 432 2.24 11.95 -3.82
C THR A 432 2.80 13.33 -4.15
N ASP A 433 3.03 14.21 -3.15
CA ASP A 433 3.81 15.44 -3.29
C ASP A 433 5.32 15.21 -3.05
N SER A 434 6.16 16.24 -3.17
CA SER A 434 7.62 16.05 -3.07
C SER A 434 8.10 15.80 -1.63
N GLU A 435 9.19 15.04 -1.47
CA GLU A 435 9.83 14.86 -0.15
C GLU A 435 10.23 16.21 0.48
N ARG A 436 10.52 17.22 -0.35
CA ARG A 436 10.74 18.59 0.12
C ARG A 436 9.48 19.20 0.75
N ALA A 437 8.32 18.98 0.15
CA ALA A 437 7.04 19.40 0.73
C ALA A 437 6.75 18.63 2.03
N ASP A 438 7.06 17.33 2.10
CA ASP A 438 6.96 16.53 3.33
C ASP A 438 7.78 17.10 4.48
N VAL A 439 9.06 17.43 4.21
CA VAL A 439 9.93 18.08 5.19
C VAL A 439 9.39 19.46 5.57
N ALA A 440 8.88 20.24 4.61
CA ALA A 440 8.36 21.58 4.86
C ALA A 440 7.07 21.58 5.70
N LYS A 441 6.14 20.65 5.44
CA LYS A 441 4.91 20.49 6.24
C LYS A 441 5.15 19.76 7.56
N GLY A 442 6.27 19.06 7.68
CA GLY A 442 6.73 18.42 8.92
C GLY A 442 6.03 17.09 9.23
N TRP A 443 5.35 16.50 8.26
CA TRP A 443 4.70 15.18 8.38
C TRP A 443 4.56 14.53 7.01
N ALA A 444 4.39 13.21 6.99
CA ALA A 444 4.12 12.48 5.76
C ALA A 444 3.30 11.20 6.04
N SER A 445 2.38 10.94 5.12
CA SER A 445 1.47 9.81 5.02
C SER A 445 0.30 9.80 6.00
N LEU A 446 -0.68 8.98 5.64
CA LEU A 446 -1.94 8.76 6.36
C LEU A 446 -2.24 7.26 6.44
N GLN A 447 -3.20 6.89 7.28
CA GLN A 447 -3.93 5.63 7.10
C GLN A 447 -5.25 5.92 6.36
N SER A 448 -5.70 4.99 5.52
CA SER A 448 -7.07 5.02 5.02
C SER A 448 -8.06 4.92 6.18
N ILE A 449 -9.31 5.32 5.96
CA ILE A 449 -10.39 4.95 6.87
C ILE A 449 -10.46 3.42 6.97
N PRO A 450 -10.62 2.86 8.17
CA PRO A 450 -10.77 1.42 8.34
C PRO A 450 -11.97 0.90 7.57
N ARG A 451 -11.81 -0.22 6.88
CA ARG A 451 -12.86 -0.80 6.02
C ARG A 451 -13.27 -2.17 6.52
N THR A 452 -14.56 -2.48 6.56
CA THR A 452 -15.02 -3.87 6.68
C THR A 452 -14.72 -4.63 5.39
N VAL A 453 -14.34 -5.90 5.50
CA VAL A 453 -14.10 -6.79 4.35
C VAL A 453 -15.05 -7.98 4.39
N LEU A 454 -15.77 -8.22 3.29
CA LEU A 454 -16.67 -9.36 3.10
C LEU A 454 -16.49 -9.97 1.71
N PHE A 455 -16.95 -11.21 1.53
CA PHE A 455 -17.04 -11.82 0.21
C PHE A 455 -18.28 -11.30 -0.54
N ASP A 456 -18.13 -10.93 -1.81
CA ASP A 456 -19.28 -10.58 -2.63
C ASP A 456 -20.02 -11.84 -3.07
N THR A 457 -21.08 -12.19 -2.34
CA THR A 457 -21.91 -13.37 -2.66
C THR A 457 -22.70 -13.21 -3.96
N LYS A 458 -22.82 -12.00 -4.52
CA LYS A 458 -23.55 -11.77 -5.75
C LYS A 458 -22.69 -12.06 -6.98
N THR A 459 -21.41 -11.68 -6.95
CA THR A 459 -20.47 -11.94 -8.06
C THR A 459 -19.72 -13.26 -7.87
N GLY A 460 -19.42 -13.63 -6.63
CA GLY A 460 -18.66 -14.82 -6.28
C GLY A 460 -17.15 -14.72 -6.55
N THR A 461 -16.64 -13.57 -7.00
CA THR A 461 -15.28 -13.43 -7.56
C THR A 461 -14.47 -12.28 -6.98
N ASN A 462 -15.04 -11.49 -6.05
CA ASN A 462 -14.35 -10.36 -5.43
C ASN A 462 -14.76 -10.18 -3.96
N LEU A 463 -14.00 -9.34 -3.27
CA LEU A 463 -14.35 -8.82 -1.95
C LEU A 463 -15.16 -7.54 -2.06
N LEU A 464 -15.93 -7.24 -1.02
CA LEU A 464 -16.56 -5.96 -0.76
C LEU A 464 -15.78 -5.25 0.35
N GLN A 465 -15.48 -3.97 0.13
CA GLN A 465 -14.85 -3.10 1.11
C GLN A 465 -15.73 -1.89 1.39
N TRP A 466 -16.01 -1.62 2.66
CA TRP A 466 -16.84 -0.47 3.04
C TRP A 466 -16.28 0.21 4.28
N PRO A 467 -16.25 1.56 4.37
CA PRO A 467 -15.86 2.25 5.59
C PRO A 467 -16.63 1.71 6.79
N VAL A 468 -15.94 1.54 7.92
CA VAL A 468 -16.59 1.14 9.18
C VAL A 468 -17.72 2.11 9.51
N GLU A 469 -18.86 1.58 9.97
CA GLU A 469 -20.08 2.36 10.23
C GLU A 469 -19.87 3.53 11.20
N GLU A 470 -18.86 3.46 12.05
CA GLU A 470 -18.52 4.52 13.00
C GLU A 470 -18.11 5.83 12.33
N VAL A 471 -17.62 5.80 11.08
CA VAL A 471 -17.33 7.04 10.35
C VAL A 471 -18.59 7.89 10.14
N ASP A 472 -19.77 7.26 10.07
CA ASP A 472 -21.04 7.95 9.87
C ASP A 472 -21.41 8.83 11.09
N THR A 473 -20.79 8.59 12.25
CA THR A 473 -20.99 9.42 13.46
C THR A 473 -20.43 10.84 13.31
N LEU A 474 -19.52 11.05 12.35
CA LEU A 474 -18.96 12.36 12.03
C LEU A 474 -19.87 13.19 11.10
N ARG A 475 -20.92 12.59 10.53
CA ARG A 475 -21.85 13.32 9.65
C ARG A 475 -22.59 14.37 10.47
N THR A 476 -22.59 15.60 9.96
CA THR A 476 -23.27 16.75 10.55
C THR A 476 -24.41 17.21 9.64
N ASN A 477 -24.24 18.32 8.93
CA ASN A 477 -25.24 18.83 7.99
C ASN A 477 -25.37 17.89 6.79
N SER A 478 -26.60 17.75 6.28
CA SER A 478 -26.89 16.95 5.09
C SER A 478 -27.64 17.79 4.06
N THR A 479 -27.20 17.69 2.80
CA THR A 479 -27.84 18.35 1.66
C THR A 479 -28.23 17.28 0.65
N ASP A 480 -29.54 17.15 0.40
CA ASP A 480 -30.09 16.25 -0.62
C ASP A 480 -30.29 17.00 -1.95
N LEU A 481 -29.58 16.54 -2.97
CA LEU A 481 -29.53 17.08 -4.33
C LEU A 481 -29.97 16.00 -5.35
N SER A 482 -30.79 15.05 -4.91
CA SER A 482 -31.29 13.94 -5.72
C SER A 482 -32.22 14.39 -6.85
N GLY A 483 -32.27 13.60 -7.92
CA GLY A 483 -33.14 13.83 -9.07
C GLY A 483 -32.61 14.84 -10.09
N ILE A 484 -31.33 15.23 -10.01
CA ILE A 484 -30.72 16.13 -10.99
C ILE A 484 -30.39 15.34 -12.26
N THR A 485 -31.02 15.70 -13.37
CA THR A 485 -30.65 15.22 -14.72
C THR A 485 -29.74 16.23 -15.40
N ILE A 486 -28.57 15.77 -15.82
CA ILE A 486 -27.56 16.57 -16.52
C ILE A 486 -27.41 16.11 -17.97
N ASP A 487 -27.36 17.09 -18.88
CA ASP A 487 -27.10 16.85 -20.30
C ASP A 487 -25.65 16.46 -20.56
N HIS A 488 -25.37 15.91 -21.74
CA HIS A 488 -24.03 15.58 -22.16
C HIS A 488 -23.18 16.85 -22.37
N GLY A 489 -21.90 16.82 -22.01
CA GLY A 489 -21.01 17.99 -22.05
C GLY A 489 -21.33 19.08 -21.02
N SER A 490 -21.99 18.74 -19.90
CA SER A 490 -22.41 19.71 -18.88
C SER A 490 -21.71 19.49 -17.53
N VAL A 491 -21.61 20.59 -16.78
CA VAL A 491 -21.11 20.63 -15.40
C VAL A 491 -22.08 21.46 -14.57
N PHE A 492 -22.48 20.93 -13.42
CA PHE A 492 -23.46 21.52 -12.52
C PHE A 492 -22.85 21.70 -11.12
N PRO A 493 -22.72 22.94 -10.61
CA PRO A 493 -22.17 23.20 -9.28
C PRO A 493 -23.14 22.74 -8.17
N LEU A 494 -22.61 22.08 -7.15
CA LEU A 494 -23.35 21.76 -5.94
C LEU A 494 -23.13 22.87 -4.92
N ASN A 495 -24.21 23.58 -4.53
CA ASN A 495 -24.14 24.66 -3.56
C ASN A 495 -24.03 24.10 -2.14
N LEU A 496 -22.79 23.88 -1.67
CA LEU A 496 -22.47 23.35 -0.34
C LEU A 496 -21.85 24.46 0.54
N HIS A 497 -21.97 24.36 1.86
CA HIS A 497 -21.29 25.32 2.76
C HIS A 497 -19.80 25.03 2.90
N ARG A 498 -19.41 23.74 2.85
CA ARG A 498 -18.03 23.27 2.86
C ARG A 498 -17.84 22.20 1.80
N ALA A 499 -16.61 22.09 1.27
CA ALA A 499 -16.28 21.13 0.21
C ALA A 499 -14.99 20.33 0.45
N THR A 500 -14.40 20.44 1.64
CA THR A 500 -13.09 19.86 1.96
C THR A 500 -13.16 18.69 2.95
N GLN A 501 -14.28 18.52 3.66
CA GLN A 501 -14.52 17.43 4.61
C GLN A 501 -15.95 16.91 4.41
N LEU A 502 -16.12 15.90 3.56
CA LEU A 502 -17.41 15.43 3.09
C LEU A 502 -17.51 13.90 3.06
N ASP A 503 -18.75 13.42 3.18
CA ASP A 503 -19.17 12.08 2.79
C ASP A 503 -20.32 12.21 1.80
N ILE A 504 -20.08 11.84 0.54
CA ILE A 504 -21.01 11.98 -0.57
C ILE A 504 -21.51 10.61 -0.98
N VAL A 505 -22.82 10.40 -1.01
CA VAL A 505 -23.45 9.19 -1.52
C VAL A 505 -24.25 9.53 -2.76
N ALA A 506 -23.96 8.86 -3.88
CA ALA A 506 -24.59 9.14 -5.15
C ALA A 506 -24.98 7.86 -5.89
N GLU A 507 -26.10 7.91 -6.62
CA GLU A 507 -26.53 6.87 -7.55
C GLU A 507 -26.89 7.50 -8.90
N PHE A 508 -26.37 6.94 -9.98
CA PHE A 508 -26.55 7.44 -11.33
C PHE A 508 -27.33 6.43 -12.18
N GLU A 509 -28.22 6.96 -13.01
CA GLU A 509 -28.91 6.25 -14.08
C GLU A 509 -28.58 6.91 -15.42
N VAL A 510 -28.05 6.12 -16.35
CA VAL A 510 -27.81 6.54 -17.73
C VAL A 510 -29.10 6.37 -18.52
N ASP A 511 -29.44 7.35 -19.37
CA ASP A 511 -30.64 7.27 -20.22
C ASP A 511 -30.64 5.99 -21.08
N ARG A 512 -31.64 5.14 -20.85
CA ARG A 512 -31.81 3.85 -21.54
C ARG A 512 -31.99 4.02 -23.04
N HIS A 513 -32.60 5.10 -23.51
CA HIS A 513 -32.76 5.35 -24.93
C HIS A 513 -31.40 5.56 -25.61
N ALA A 514 -30.48 6.28 -24.95
CA ALA A 514 -29.12 6.47 -25.43
C ALA A 514 -28.32 5.14 -25.48
N LEU A 515 -28.47 4.30 -24.45
CA LEU A 515 -27.84 2.96 -24.42
C LEU A 515 -28.31 2.07 -25.58
N MET A 516 -29.60 2.08 -25.88
CA MET A 516 -30.19 1.27 -26.96
C MET A 516 -29.86 1.81 -28.36
N ALA A 517 -29.79 3.14 -28.52
CA ALA A 517 -29.54 3.79 -29.80
C ALA A 517 -28.06 3.78 -30.20
N LEU A 518 -27.13 3.54 -29.27
CA LEU A 518 -25.70 3.57 -29.54
C LEU A 518 -25.27 2.38 -30.41
N ASN A 519 -24.72 2.66 -31.59
CA ASN A 519 -24.15 1.64 -32.48
C ASN A 519 -22.61 1.60 -32.46
N GLU A 520 -21.97 2.60 -31.83
CA GLU A 520 -20.52 2.68 -31.73
C GLU A 520 -20.01 1.73 -30.65
N ALA A 521 -18.99 0.94 -31.00
CA ALA A 521 -18.26 0.12 -30.05
C ALA A 521 -17.05 0.89 -29.54
N ASP A 522 -16.77 0.77 -28.25
CA ASP A 522 -15.60 1.31 -27.58
C ASP A 522 -14.84 0.14 -26.94
N VAL A 523 -13.75 -0.25 -27.57
CA VAL A 523 -12.96 -1.42 -27.18
C VAL A 523 -11.61 -0.96 -26.66
N GLY A 524 -11.24 -1.45 -25.48
CA GLY A 524 -9.92 -1.20 -24.91
C GLY A 524 -9.83 0.03 -24.01
N TYR A 525 -10.96 0.63 -23.60
CA TYR A 525 -10.96 1.65 -22.57
C TYR A 525 -10.32 1.11 -21.28
N ASN A 526 -9.39 1.89 -20.73
CA ASN A 526 -8.75 1.63 -19.45
C ASN A 526 -8.48 2.98 -18.78
N CYS A 527 -8.87 3.12 -17.52
CA CYS A 527 -8.69 4.35 -16.74
C CYS A 527 -7.24 4.86 -16.84
N SER A 528 -6.26 3.99 -16.57
CA SER A 528 -4.84 4.38 -16.42
C SER A 528 -4.17 4.89 -17.70
N THR A 529 -4.69 4.54 -18.87
CA THR A 529 -4.18 5.00 -20.18
C THR A 529 -5.13 5.98 -20.87
N SER A 530 -6.26 6.30 -20.25
CA SER A 530 -7.24 7.25 -20.78
C SER A 530 -6.76 8.70 -20.62
N GLY A 531 -7.40 9.62 -21.34
CA GLY A 531 -7.25 11.06 -21.08
C GLY A 531 -8.07 11.55 -19.88
N GLY A 532 -8.48 10.66 -18.97
CA GLY A 532 -9.26 10.99 -17.78
C GLY A 532 -10.62 11.61 -18.10
N ALA A 533 -11.07 12.54 -17.24
CA ALA A 533 -12.35 13.23 -17.36
C ALA A 533 -12.45 14.11 -18.63
N ALA A 534 -11.33 14.43 -19.28
CA ALA A 534 -11.31 15.21 -20.53
C ALA A 534 -11.57 14.35 -21.78
N SER A 535 -11.33 13.04 -21.72
CA SER A 535 -11.53 12.12 -22.84
C SER A 535 -13.00 11.74 -22.94
N ARG A 536 -13.67 12.18 -24.01
CA ARG A 536 -15.12 12.02 -24.17
C ARG A 536 -15.45 10.73 -24.92
N GLY A 537 -16.39 9.98 -24.37
CA GLY A 537 -17.03 8.83 -24.99
C GLY A 537 -18.55 8.99 -25.09
N ALA A 538 -19.22 8.02 -25.72
CA ALA A 538 -20.67 8.08 -25.92
C ALA A 538 -21.46 8.06 -24.60
N LEU A 539 -21.00 7.25 -23.63
CA LEU A 539 -21.68 6.99 -22.35
C LEU A 539 -20.80 7.35 -21.15
N GLY A 540 -19.87 8.28 -21.30
CA GLY A 540 -18.99 8.70 -20.22
C GLY A 540 -17.89 9.63 -20.72
N PRO A 541 -17.10 10.21 -19.81
CA PRO A 541 -17.18 10.06 -18.36
C PRO A 541 -18.29 10.90 -17.72
N PHE A 542 -18.89 10.41 -16.64
CA PHE A 542 -19.83 11.17 -15.81
C PHE A 542 -19.68 10.79 -14.33
N GLY A 543 -19.94 11.75 -13.43
CA GLY A 543 -19.78 11.55 -11.99
C GLY A 543 -19.58 12.87 -11.26
N LEU A 544 -18.63 12.91 -10.33
CA LEU A 544 -18.37 14.06 -9.47
C LEU A 544 -16.98 14.66 -9.74
N LEU A 545 -16.88 15.98 -9.66
CA LEU A 545 -15.62 16.70 -9.48
C LEU A 545 -15.57 17.15 -8.03
N VAL A 546 -14.57 16.71 -7.27
CA VAL A 546 -14.33 17.12 -5.89
C VAL A 546 -13.06 17.94 -5.81
N LEU A 547 -12.97 18.77 -4.76
CA LEU A 547 -11.83 19.67 -4.53
C LEU A 547 -11.50 20.46 -5.81
N ALA A 548 -12.55 21.01 -6.42
CA ALA A 548 -12.45 21.74 -7.68
C ALA A 548 -12.65 23.23 -7.44
N ASP A 549 -11.87 24.08 -8.09
CA ASP A 549 -12.05 25.53 -8.01
C ASP A 549 -13.20 26.00 -8.92
N LYS A 550 -13.65 27.24 -8.72
CA LYS A 550 -14.79 27.82 -9.45
C LYS A 550 -14.65 27.76 -10.98
N HIS A 551 -13.43 27.86 -11.48
CA HIS A 551 -13.10 27.89 -12.90
C HIS A 551 -12.68 26.51 -13.44
N LEU A 552 -12.65 25.48 -12.59
CA LEU A 552 -12.27 24.11 -12.93
C LEU A 552 -10.85 24.02 -13.54
N HIS A 553 -9.97 24.91 -13.11
CA HIS A 553 -8.53 24.84 -13.37
C HIS A 553 -7.92 23.66 -12.62
N GLU A 554 -8.29 23.51 -11.35
CA GLU A 554 -8.01 22.38 -10.50
C GLU A 554 -9.30 21.58 -10.25
N GLN A 555 -9.23 20.27 -10.36
CA GLN A 555 -10.33 19.34 -10.10
C GLN A 555 -9.81 17.92 -9.95
N THR A 556 -10.40 17.17 -9.01
CA THR A 556 -10.23 15.71 -8.93
C THR A 556 -11.52 15.05 -9.36
N ALA A 557 -11.50 14.27 -10.44
CA ALA A 557 -12.73 13.65 -10.96
C ALA A 557 -12.89 12.22 -10.46
N VAL A 558 -14.09 11.87 -10.03
CA VAL A 558 -14.51 10.52 -9.65
C VAL A 558 -15.68 10.15 -10.55
N TYR A 559 -15.53 9.16 -11.41
CA TYR A 559 -16.48 8.96 -12.50
C TYR A 559 -16.66 7.51 -12.94
N PHE A 560 -17.80 7.28 -13.60
CA PHE A 560 -18.05 6.09 -14.39
C PHE A 560 -17.83 6.35 -15.87
N TYR A 561 -17.39 5.31 -16.56
CA TYR A 561 -17.32 5.27 -18.01
C TYR A 561 -17.90 3.95 -18.49
N VAL A 562 -18.97 3.98 -19.28
CA VAL A 562 -19.60 2.77 -19.81
C VAL A 562 -19.16 2.57 -21.25
N ALA A 563 -18.42 1.50 -21.52
CA ALA A 563 -17.96 1.12 -22.85
C ALA A 563 -18.88 0.06 -23.44
N LYS A 564 -19.21 0.16 -24.73
CA LYS A 564 -20.00 -0.85 -25.45
C LYS A 564 -19.07 -1.75 -26.28
N GLY A 565 -19.10 -3.04 -26.04
CA GLY A 565 -18.34 -4.04 -26.79
C GLY A 565 -18.89 -4.29 -28.20
N LEU A 566 -18.11 -4.98 -29.03
CA LEU A 566 -18.51 -5.40 -30.38
C LEU A 566 -19.67 -6.39 -30.38
N ASP A 567 -19.85 -7.13 -29.28
CA ASP A 567 -20.96 -8.04 -29.02
C ASP A 567 -22.23 -7.32 -28.53
N GLY A 568 -22.16 -6.00 -28.34
CA GLY A 568 -23.22 -5.17 -27.77
C GLY A 568 -23.28 -5.20 -26.24
N GLY A 569 -22.41 -5.97 -25.57
CA GLY A 569 -22.28 -5.99 -24.13
C GLY A 569 -21.77 -4.66 -23.58
N LEU A 570 -22.10 -4.35 -22.33
CA LEU A 570 -21.64 -3.13 -21.66
C LEU A 570 -20.59 -3.49 -20.61
N THR A 571 -19.46 -2.81 -20.66
CA THR A 571 -18.43 -2.86 -19.62
C THR A 571 -18.42 -1.51 -18.91
N THR A 572 -18.66 -1.54 -17.60
CA THR A 572 -18.54 -0.33 -16.78
C THR A 572 -17.14 -0.23 -16.21
N HIS A 573 -16.55 0.95 -16.29
CA HIS A 573 -15.32 1.30 -15.62
C HIS A 573 -15.59 2.34 -14.54
N PHE A 574 -14.89 2.20 -13.42
CA PHE A 574 -14.85 3.18 -12.35
C PHE A 574 -13.45 3.77 -12.29
N CYS A 575 -13.35 5.10 -12.36
CA CYS A 575 -12.07 5.80 -12.44
C CYS A 575 -12.01 7.01 -11.49
N GLN A 576 -10.80 7.31 -11.03
CA GLN A 576 -10.44 8.50 -10.31
C GLN A 576 -9.27 9.20 -11.02
N ASP A 577 -9.46 10.46 -11.40
CA ASP A 577 -8.54 11.23 -12.25
C ASP A 577 -7.94 12.40 -11.48
N GLU A 578 -6.64 12.29 -11.22
CA GLU A 578 -5.80 13.25 -10.51
C GLU A 578 -5.10 14.23 -11.49
N SER A 579 -5.22 14.05 -12.81
CA SER A 579 -4.41 14.75 -13.83
C SER A 579 -4.48 16.28 -13.75
N ARG A 580 -5.63 16.80 -13.29
CA ARG A 580 -5.88 18.22 -13.05
C ARG A 580 -6.14 18.53 -11.58
N SER A 581 -5.76 17.67 -10.64
CA SER A 581 -6.01 17.87 -9.19
C SER A 581 -5.23 19.05 -8.59
N SER A 582 -4.21 19.57 -9.28
CA SER A 582 -3.35 20.63 -8.79
C SER A 582 -2.62 21.32 -9.94
N SER A 583 -2.24 22.58 -9.76
CA SER A 583 -1.32 23.32 -10.63
C SER A 583 0.15 23.10 -10.25
N ALA A 584 0.43 22.46 -9.11
CA ALA A 584 1.78 22.13 -8.70
C ALA A 584 2.44 21.13 -9.66
N ASN A 585 3.73 21.34 -9.92
CA ASN A 585 4.54 20.57 -10.86
C ASN A 585 5.45 19.54 -10.19
N ASP A 586 5.50 19.52 -8.85
CA ASP A 586 6.32 18.64 -8.03
C ASP A 586 5.46 17.60 -7.28
N ILE A 587 4.37 17.14 -7.92
CA ILE A 587 3.50 16.08 -7.41
C ILE A 587 3.22 15.03 -8.51
N VAL A 588 2.93 13.79 -8.11
CA VAL A 588 2.50 12.71 -9.02
C VAL A 588 0.99 12.79 -9.20
N LYS A 589 0.55 12.77 -10.46
CA LYS A 589 -0.86 12.76 -10.86
C LYS A 589 -1.10 11.59 -11.80
N ARG A 590 -2.13 10.79 -11.53
CA ARG A 590 -2.50 9.61 -12.32
C ARG A 590 -3.99 9.60 -12.61
N VAL A 591 -4.38 8.78 -13.58
CA VAL A 591 -5.75 8.28 -13.64
C VAL A 591 -5.68 6.84 -13.14
N VAL A 592 -6.50 6.50 -12.17
CA VAL A 592 -6.54 5.17 -11.55
C VAL A 592 -7.95 4.61 -11.64
N GLY A 593 -8.10 3.29 -11.56
CA GLY A 593 -9.40 2.64 -11.62
C GLY A 593 -9.36 1.30 -12.33
N SER A 594 -10.55 0.72 -12.53
CA SER A 594 -10.69 -0.61 -13.11
C SER A 594 -12.03 -0.79 -13.81
N ALA A 595 -12.15 -1.90 -14.54
CA ALA A 595 -13.47 -2.46 -14.84
C ALA A 595 -14.20 -2.81 -13.53
N LEU A 596 -15.52 -2.67 -13.54
CA LEU A 596 -16.37 -2.76 -12.38
C LEU A 596 -17.58 -3.65 -12.70
N PRO A 597 -17.79 -4.75 -11.95
CA PRO A 597 -19.00 -5.54 -12.07
C PRO A 597 -20.24 -4.74 -11.63
N VAL A 598 -21.16 -4.51 -12.57
CA VAL A 598 -22.48 -3.93 -12.34
C VAL A 598 -23.50 -4.97 -12.80
N LEU A 599 -24.36 -5.42 -11.88
CA LEU A 599 -25.31 -6.50 -12.17
C LEU A 599 -26.62 -5.94 -12.73
N ASP A 600 -27.37 -6.79 -13.42
CA ASP A 600 -28.64 -6.42 -14.02
C ASP A 600 -29.59 -5.79 -13.00
N GLY A 601 -30.08 -4.59 -13.32
CA GLY A 601 -31.01 -3.83 -12.48
C GLY A 601 -30.35 -2.95 -11.41
N GLU A 602 -29.03 -3.02 -11.22
CA GLU A 602 -28.31 -2.11 -10.33
C GLU A 602 -28.17 -0.72 -10.95
N THR A 603 -28.28 0.31 -10.11
CA THR A 603 -27.81 1.66 -10.45
C THR A 603 -26.29 1.73 -10.34
N LEU A 604 -25.70 2.80 -10.88
CA LEU A 604 -24.28 3.09 -10.71
C LEU A 604 -24.09 3.90 -9.43
N SER A 605 -23.63 3.26 -8.36
CA SER A 605 -23.54 3.83 -7.02
C SER A 605 -22.10 4.16 -6.62
N LEU A 606 -21.93 5.31 -5.98
CA LEU A 606 -20.67 5.81 -5.42
C LEU A 606 -20.88 6.27 -3.98
N ARG A 607 -19.88 6.01 -3.15
CA ARG A 607 -19.60 6.76 -1.93
C ARG A 607 -18.23 7.42 -2.04
N VAL A 608 -18.12 8.69 -1.71
CA VAL A 608 -16.88 9.48 -1.80
C VAL A 608 -16.63 10.16 -0.47
N LEU A 609 -15.52 9.82 0.18
CA LEU A 609 -15.01 10.52 1.35
C LEU A 609 -13.97 11.53 0.88
N VAL A 610 -14.19 12.81 1.18
CA VAL A 610 -13.27 13.90 0.90
C VAL A 610 -12.74 14.40 2.23
N ASP A 611 -11.42 14.41 2.41
CA ASP A 611 -10.80 14.89 3.64
C ASP A 611 -9.49 15.62 3.34
N HIS A 612 -9.62 16.85 2.87
CA HIS A 612 -8.50 17.69 2.47
C HIS A 612 -7.63 17.03 1.39
N SER A 613 -6.44 16.54 1.74
CA SER A 613 -5.48 15.98 0.78
C SER A 613 -5.72 14.52 0.40
N ILE A 614 -6.80 13.90 0.88
CA ILE A 614 -7.18 12.52 0.53
C ILE A 614 -8.63 12.45 0.03
N VAL A 615 -8.84 11.62 -1.00
CA VAL A 615 -10.15 11.27 -1.53
C VAL A 615 -10.24 9.75 -1.63
N GLU A 616 -11.12 9.14 -0.84
CA GLU A 616 -11.42 7.70 -0.90
C GLU A 616 -12.78 7.47 -1.55
N THR A 617 -12.86 6.51 -2.46
CA THR A 617 -14.06 6.25 -3.25
C THR A 617 -14.43 4.77 -3.27
N PHE A 618 -15.72 4.50 -3.21
CA PHE A 618 -16.29 3.15 -3.13
C PHE A 618 -17.42 3.00 -4.13
N ALA A 619 -17.21 2.18 -5.16
CA ALA A 619 -18.19 1.95 -6.22
C ALA A 619 -18.94 0.63 -6.03
N GLN A 620 -20.23 0.61 -6.38
CA GLN A 620 -21.12 -0.56 -6.25
C GLN A 620 -21.09 -1.20 -4.85
N GLY A 621 -21.21 -0.39 -3.80
CA GLY A 621 -21.14 -0.90 -2.43
C GLY A 621 -19.77 -1.49 -2.05
N GLY A 622 -18.70 -1.03 -2.70
CA GLY A 622 -17.33 -1.43 -2.35
C GLY A 622 -16.71 -2.55 -3.18
N ARG A 623 -17.30 -2.89 -4.34
CA ARG A 623 -16.70 -3.87 -5.28
C ARG A 623 -15.41 -3.36 -5.90
N SER A 624 -15.32 -2.05 -6.12
CA SER A 624 -14.08 -1.38 -6.53
C SER A 624 -13.88 -0.16 -5.66
N THR A 625 -12.63 0.08 -5.26
CA THR A 625 -12.24 1.23 -4.46
C THR A 625 -11.03 1.92 -5.06
N ALA A 626 -10.94 3.23 -4.89
CA ALA A 626 -9.77 4.01 -5.27
C ALA A 626 -9.49 5.10 -4.23
N THR A 627 -8.23 5.24 -3.87
CA THR A 627 -7.73 6.27 -2.94
C THR A 627 -6.74 7.17 -3.66
N SER A 628 -6.96 8.48 -3.67
CA SER A 628 -5.98 9.45 -4.18
C SER A 628 -5.49 10.38 -3.10
N ARG A 629 -4.25 10.82 -3.30
CA ARG A 629 -3.70 11.99 -2.62
C ARG A 629 -3.67 13.17 -3.59
N VAL A 630 -4.19 14.30 -3.15
CA VAL A 630 -4.39 15.49 -3.99
C VAL A 630 -3.95 16.74 -3.24
N TYR A 631 -3.30 17.66 -3.94
CA TYR A 631 -2.67 18.83 -3.34
C TYR A 631 -3.01 20.10 -4.16
N PRO A 632 -4.30 20.47 -4.26
CA PRO A 632 -4.70 21.68 -4.96
C PRO A 632 -4.00 22.92 -4.38
N THR A 633 -3.71 23.88 -5.25
CA THR A 633 -3.04 25.13 -4.91
C THR A 633 -4.04 26.28 -4.76
N GLU A 634 -5.21 26.15 -5.40
CA GLU A 634 -6.29 27.12 -5.40
C GLU A 634 -7.57 26.54 -4.80
N ALA A 635 -7.90 25.28 -5.08
CA ALA A 635 -9.11 24.60 -4.59
C ALA A 635 -8.98 24.12 -3.13
N ILE A 636 -8.64 25.05 -2.24
CA ILE A 636 -8.47 24.84 -0.80
C ILE A 636 -9.38 25.77 0.01
N TYR A 637 -9.64 25.43 1.28
CA TYR A 637 -10.55 26.16 2.17
C TYR A 637 -11.90 26.48 1.50
N ALA A 638 -12.29 27.76 1.42
CA ALA A 638 -13.55 28.21 0.85
C ALA A 638 -13.59 28.23 -0.70
N ASN A 639 -12.44 28.03 -1.35
CA ASN A 639 -12.36 28.01 -2.82
C ASN A 639 -12.60 26.61 -3.40
N ALA A 640 -12.56 25.57 -2.55
CA ALA A 640 -12.93 24.23 -2.96
C ALA A 640 -14.45 24.14 -3.19
N GLY A 641 -14.84 23.43 -4.24
CA GLY A 641 -16.22 23.13 -4.58
C GLY A 641 -16.41 21.68 -5.00
N VAL A 642 -17.68 21.28 -5.13
CA VAL A 642 -18.09 20.00 -5.68
C VAL A 642 -19.03 20.24 -6.86
N TYR A 643 -18.84 19.47 -7.92
CA TYR A 643 -19.63 19.57 -9.14
C TYR A 643 -20.10 18.19 -9.56
N LEU A 644 -21.32 18.14 -10.06
CA LEU A 644 -21.83 17.02 -10.83
C LEU A 644 -21.46 17.27 -12.30
N PHE A 645 -20.90 16.28 -13.00
CA PHE A 645 -20.53 16.44 -14.41
C PHE A 645 -20.94 15.25 -15.27
N ASN A 646 -21.20 15.54 -16.54
CA ASN A 646 -21.39 14.54 -17.58
C ASN A 646 -20.68 15.03 -18.84
N ASN A 647 -19.51 14.47 -19.13
CA ASN A 647 -18.73 14.78 -20.32
C ASN A 647 -18.93 13.77 -21.46
N ALA A 648 -19.97 12.93 -21.37
CA ALA A 648 -20.37 12.05 -22.47
C ALA A 648 -20.75 12.86 -23.73
N THR A 649 -20.94 12.17 -24.84
CA THR A 649 -21.38 12.79 -26.11
C THR A 649 -22.82 12.43 -26.49
N ALA A 650 -23.39 11.33 -25.97
CA ALA A 650 -24.67 10.81 -26.44
C ALA A 650 -25.72 10.60 -25.34
N ALA A 651 -25.32 10.39 -24.08
CA ALA A 651 -26.27 10.07 -23.00
C ALA A 651 -26.46 11.21 -22.00
N ARG A 652 -27.73 11.44 -21.63
CA ARG A 652 -28.08 12.16 -20.40
C ARG A 652 -27.89 11.23 -19.20
N VAL A 653 -27.56 11.81 -18.05
CA VAL A 653 -27.39 11.07 -16.81
C VAL A 653 -28.26 11.71 -15.75
N THR A 654 -28.95 10.89 -14.96
CA THR A 654 -29.69 11.35 -13.79
C THR A 654 -28.99 10.87 -12.54
N ALA A 655 -28.59 11.81 -11.67
CA ALA A 655 -28.20 11.51 -10.31
C ALA A 655 -29.48 11.25 -9.50
N LYS A 656 -29.92 9.98 -9.49
CA LYS A 656 -31.14 9.53 -8.82
C LYS A 656 -31.08 9.82 -7.34
N THR A 657 -29.93 9.53 -6.73
CA THR A 657 -29.60 9.85 -5.36
C THR A 657 -28.35 10.71 -5.39
N LEU A 658 -28.31 11.80 -4.63
CA LEU A 658 -27.11 12.60 -4.40
C LEU A 658 -27.23 13.29 -3.04
N VAL A 659 -26.70 12.66 -2.00
CA VAL A 659 -26.72 13.18 -0.64
C VAL A 659 -25.29 13.51 -0.24
N VAL A 660 -25.08 14.74 0.20
CA VAL A 660 -23.79 15.22 0.70
C VAL A 660 -23.90 15.48 2.19
N HIS A 661 -23.04 14.84 2.97
CA HIS A 661 -22.86 15.09 4.39
C HIS A 661 -21.59 15.89 4.64
N GLU A 662 -21.68 16.95 5.43
CA GLU A 662 -20.50 17.59 6.01
C GLU A 662 -19.95 16.72 7.15
N MET A 663 -18.64 16.55 7.20
CA MET A 663 -17.97 15.71 8.20
C MET A 663 -17.28 16.57 9.25
N ASP A 664 -17.53 16.28 10.52
CA ASP A 664 -16.75 16.83 11.63
C ASP A 664 -15.35 16.18 11.68
N SER A 665 -14.42 16.82 12.38
CA SER A 665 -13.11 16.25 12.65
C SER A 665 -13.19 15.16 13.74
N SER A 666 -12.29 14.18 13.67
CA SER A 666 -12.13 13.13 14.68
C SER A 666 -11.52 13.62 16.01
N TYR A 667 -11.01 14.85 16.06
CA TYR A 667 -10.32 15.48 17.20
C TYR A 667 -9.36 14.52 17.93
N ASN A 668 -8.40 13.94 17.20
CA ASN A 668 -7.42 13.04 17.83
C ASN A 668 -6.58 13.79 18.88
N HIS A 669 -6.40 13.17 20.04
CA HIS A 669 -5.75 13.79 21.21
C HIS A 669 -4.56 12.99 21.70
N ASP A 670 -3.62 13.66 22.37
CA ASP A 670 -2.62 12.95 23.16
C ASP A 670 -3.25 12.35 24.41
N TYR A 671 -2.79 11.17 24.78
CA TYR A 671 -3.04 10.62 26.08
C TYR A 671 -2.19 11.38 27.12
N LEU A 672 -2.88 12.09 28.02
CA LEU A 672 -2.27 12.88 29.11
C LEU A 672 -1.75 11.99 30.25
#